data_AF-A0A954NKI1-F1
#
_entry.id   AF-A0A954NKI1-F1
#
_cell.length_a   1.000
_cell.length_b   1.000
_cell.length_c   1.000
_cell.angle_alpha   90.00
_cell.angle_beta   90.00
_cell.angle_gamma   90.00
#
_symmetry.space_group_name_H-M   'P 1'
#
loop_
_entity.id
_entity.type
_entity.pdbx_description
1 polymer ?
#
loop_
_entity_poly.entity_id
_entity_poly.type
_entity_poly.pdbx_seq_one_letter_code
_entity_poly.pdbx_strand_id
1 'polypeptide(L)'
;MTAKEAQFRTEQWPLSRITPYAFNPRLNDDAVGAVAESIRTFGFRQPIVVDTEGVIVCGHTRYKAAKHLGLETVPVHVAKDLTPEQIRAYRIADNKSSELAEWDLELLPIELGAIAADGIELSLLGFDTEELAKLLDPGVKQGLVDEDEVPAPPDEAVTQPGDLWLLGNHRLLCGDSSKPEELDRLIAGAPIHLVNTDPPYNVKVEPRSNNAIAAGLSSFQHATHHQKLDVERHPGKSKPTGKKVRAKDRPLANDFVTDEEFDRLLDAWFGNMARVLEPGRGFYCYGGYANLGNYPPFLRKHGLYFSQAIVWDKLHPVLTRKDFLGCFELCQPPDTKVVTSGGTSSIAALRNGDKVLAFSTAWPGMIGYRSGPEIQVGRRHYGGPLYGVNVGKRTTWCTDGHHFSVRLVPEAKRIWCVYLMRRGRWWRVGKSRILTTWGLGIKQRLEKERADEVWILATYPSNESATTAEQIASAKYGIPTTYWEQCQTSRRSPMEIARIYDSIDPMAMHRGALWALSDHGRRFEFPFVRNDETREKFGRRVSFRCNACNLLPEVMLVPIPAGGPKHDWEPIRHVDIQAYNGPVYSLNVEKYHHYVADGIVTHNCFYGWKEGAAHKFYGPNNVPDLWHVKKIPPQQMEHLTAKPAELAVRAMQYSSVAGENVLDLFGGSGSTLIAAEQTGRNAFLMELDTLYCDVIVDRFQRFTGKAAVLERTGESPIAMKPRESGMR
;
A
#
# COMPACT_ATOMS: atom_id res chain seq x y z
N MET A 1 -7.08 5.56 52.41
CA MET A 1 -8.24 6.20 53.10
C MET A 1 -9.50 5.70 52.42
N THR A 2 -10.57 5.42 53.14
CA THR A 2 -11.88 5.19 52.53
C THR A 2 -12.45 6.50 51.97
N ALA A 3 -13.11 6.45 50.81
CA ALA A 3 -13.80 7.61 50.28
C ALA A 3 -15.03 7.95 51.14
N LYS A 4 -15.38 9.23 51.26
CA LYS A 4 -16.66 9.66 51.82
C LYS A 4 -17.78 9.24 50.86
N GLU A 5 -18.73 8.43 51.33
CA GLU A 5 -19.99 8.18 50.61
C GLU A 5 -20.93 9.39 50.79
N ALA A 6 -20.69 10.46 50.03
CA ALA A 6 -21.60 11.61 49.98
C ALA A 6 -22.85 11.26 49.15
N GLN A 7 -24.04 11.52 49.69
CA GLN A 7 -25.29 11.11 49.04
C GLN A 7 -25.72 12.11 47.96
N PHE A 8 -25.17 11.94 46.77
CA PHE A 8 -25.40 12.80 45.60
C PHE A 8 -26.89 12.79 45.18
N ARG A 9 -27.56 13.94 45.35
CA ARG A 9 -28.96 14.18 44.95
C ARG A 9 -29.06 15.49 44.18
N THR A 10 -29.88 15.53 43.14
CA THR A 10 -30.11 16.71 42.29
C THR A 10 -31.54 17.23 42.42
N GLU A 11 -31.68 18.55 42.37
CA GLU A 11 -32.94 19.30 42.44
C GLU A 11 -33.01 20.22 41.21
N GLN A 12 -34.20 20.49 40.64
CA GLN A 12 -34.36 21.50 39.59
C GLN A 12 -34.60 22.87 40.24
N TRP A 13 -33.73 23.84 39.99
CA TRP A 13 -33.81 25.18 40.60
C TRP A 13 -33.99 26.26 39.52
N PRO A 14 -34.77 27.32 39.80
CA PRO A 14 -34.79 28.52 38.96
C PRO A 14 -33.40 29.15 38.85
N LEU A 15 -33.00 29.59 37.66
CA LEU A 15 -31.67 30.17 37.42
C LEU A 15 -31.44 31.45 38.24
N SER A 16 -32.51 32.16 38.60
CA SER A 16 -32.52 33.34 39.48
C SER A 16 -32.19 33.05 40.95
N ARG A 17 -32.22 31.78 41.39
CA ARG A 17 -31.85 31.36 42.76
C ARG A 17 -30.34 31.12 42.92
N ILE A 18 -29.58 31.06 41.82
CA ILE A 18 -28.17 30.65 41.82
C ILE A 18 -27.27 31.88 41.71
N THR A 19 -26.36 32.03 42.67
CA THR A 19 -25.46 33.19 42.79
C THR A 19 -24.04 32.82 42.36
N PRO A 20 -23.44 33.48 41.35
CA PRO A 20 -22.03 33.29 41.01
C PRO A 20 -21.10 33.67 42.19
N TYR A 21 -20.09 32.85 42.47
CA TYR A 21 -19.12 33.17 43.52
C TYR A 21 -18.23 34.36 43.07
N ALA A 22 -18.31 35.47 43.81
CA ALA A 22 -17.69 36.75 43.43
C ALA A 22 -16.16 36.71 43.28
N PHE A 23 -15.49 35.76 43.95
CA PHE A 23 -14.03 35.58 43.89
C PHE A 23 -13.63 34.31 43.13
N ASN A 24 -14.39 33.91 42.10
CA ASN A 24 -13.97 32.83 41.19
C ASN A 24 -12.73 33.27 40.39
N PRO A 25 -11.55 32.62 40.55
CA PRO A 25 -10.33 33.02 39.85
C PRO A 25 -10.29 32.57 38.38
N ARG A 26 -11.16 31.63 37.98
CA ARG A 26 -11.17 31.07 36.62
C ARG A 26 -11.99 31.94 35.68
N LEU A 27 -11.30 32.73 34.85
CA LEU A 27 -11.89 33.32 33.65
C LEU A 27 -12.44 32.20 32.75
N ASN A 28 -13.67 32.35 32.29
CA ASN A 28 -14.41 31.25 31.66
C ASN A 28 -15.49 31.69 30.66
N ASP A 29 -15.41 32.92 30.16
CA ASP A 29 -16.42 33.50 29.26
C ASP A 29 -16.31 32.94 27.84
N ASP A 30 -15.10 32.71 27.33
CA ASP A 30 -14.86 32.13 26.00
C ASP A 30 -15.42 30.69 25.89
N ALA A 31 -15.33 29.93 26.99
CA ALA A 31 -15.85 28.56 27.09
C ALA A 31 -17.39 28.48 27.16
N VAL A 32 -18.12 29.61 27.25
CA VAL A 32 -19.59 29.61 27.38
C VAL A 32 -20.27 29.08 26.11
N GLY A 33 -19.74 29.39 24.92
CA GLY A 33 -20.32 28.94 23.65
C GLY A 33 -20.31 27.42 23.51
N ALA A 34 -19.15 26.79 23.67
CA ALA A 34 -18.99 25.34 23.60
C ALA A 34 -19.85 24.60 24.66
N VAL A 35 -19.92 25.12 25.89
CA VAL A 35 -20.75 24.52 26.94
C VAL A 35 -22.25 24.72 26.68
N ALA A 36 -22.66 25.84 26.08
CA ALA A 36 -24.05 26.05 25.65
C ALA A 36 -24.44 25.08 24.52
N GLU A 37 -23.57 24.89 23.53
CA GLU A 37 -23.81 23.95 22.44
C GLU A 37 -23.87 22.49 22.93
N SER A 38 -22.95 22.10 23.82
CA SER A 38 -22.99 20.80 24.49
C SER A 38 -24.29 20.57 25.28
N ILE A 39 -24.78 21.59 26.01
CA ILE A 39 -26.08 21.53 26.72
C ILE A 39 -27.26 21.46 25.73
N ARG A 40 -27.20 22.18 24.60
CA ARG A 40 -28.24 22.17 23.55
C ARG A 40 -28.37 20.80 22.89
N THR A 41 -27.24 20.16 22.61
CA THR A 41 -27.17 18.89 21.87
C THR A 41 -27.34 17.67 22.77
N PHE A 42 -26.66 17.61 23.92
CA PHE A 42 -26.66 16.43 24.80
C PHE A 42 -27.55 16.57 26.03
N GLY A 43 -28.02 17.78 26.36
CA GLY A 43 -28.72 18.10 27.60
C GLY A 43 -27.80 18.22 28.82
N PHE A 44 -28.34 18.68 29.95
CA PHE A 44 -27.59 18.78 31.20
C PHE A 44 -27.22 17.38 31.76
N ARG A 45 -25.98 16.93 31.53
CA ARG A 45 -25.44 15.66 32.07
C ARG A 45 -24.71 15.79 33.40
N GLN A 46 -24.35 17.00 33.81
CA GLN A 46 -23.73 17.29 35.11
C GLN A 46 -24.39 18.53 35.73
N PRO A 47 -24.82 18.49 37.01
CA PRO A 47 -25.47 19.64 37.65
C PRO A 47 -24.50 20.79 37.92
N ILE A 48 -25.04 21.94 38.31
CA ILE A 48 -24.28 23.00 39.00
C ILE A 48 -24.21 22.60 40.48
N VAL A 49 -23.03 22.70 41.10
CA VAL A 49 -22.88 22.47 42.55
C VAL A 49 -22.93 23.81 43.26
N VAL A 50 -23.77 23.95 44.29
CA VAL A 50 -23.90 25.15 45.12
C VAL A 50 -23.73 24.82 46.60
N ASP A 51 -23.37 25.83 47.40
CA ASP A 51 -23.43 25.74 48.86
C ASP A 51 -24.87 25.99 49.37
N THR A 52 -25.06 25.94 50.69
CA THR A 52 -26.38 26.08 51.33
C THR A 52 -27.06 27.43 51.08
N GLU A 53 -26.30 28.46 50.67
CA GLU A 53 -26.81 29.80 50.35
C GLU A 53 -27.10 29.96 48.84
N GLY A 54 -26.85 28.92 48.04
CA GLY A 54 -27.04 28.94 46.59
C GLY A 54 -25.88 29.55 45.82
N VAL A 55 -24.72 29.76 46.46
CA VAL A 55 -23.53 30.32 45.80
C VAL A 55 -22.75 29.19 45.12
N ILE A 56 -22.38 29.38 43.84
CA ILE A 56 -21.77 28.32 43.03
C ILE A 56 -20.44 27.84 43.63
N VAL A 57 -20.30 26.53 43.76
CA VAL A 57 -19.07 25.82 44.11
C VAL A 57 -18.39 25.35 42.82
N CYS A 58 -19.13 24.59 41.99
CA CYS A 58 -18.63 24.05 40.72
C CYS A 58 -19.65 24.28 39.59
N GLY A 59 -19.17 24.52 38.37
CA GLY A 59 -20.03 24.68 37.18
C GLY A 59 -20.41 26.12 36.79
N HIS A 60 -19.59 27.12 37.14
CA HIS A 60 -19.80 28.53 36.73
C HIS A 60 -20.02 28.69 35.20
N THR A 61 -19.34 27.90 34.37
CA THR A 61 -19.52 27.92 32.90
C THR A 61 -20.88 27.36 32.49
N ARG A 62 -21.38 26.31 33.17
CA ARG A 62 -22.73 25.76 32.94
C ARG A 62 -23.82 26.76 33.33
N TYR A 63 -23.61 27.56 34.38
CA TYR A 63 -24.52 28.66 34.74
C TYR A 63 -24.54 29.75 33.65
N LYS A 64 -23.38 30.23 33.20
CA LYS A 64 -23.29 31.21 32.10
C LYS A 64 -23.92 30.69 30.80
N ALA A 65 -23.68 29.43 30.45
CA ALA A 65 -24.26 28.75 29.29
C ALA A 65 -25.78 28.61 29.38
N ALA A 66 -26.32 28.18 30.54
CA ALA A 66 -27.77 28.13 30.76
C ALA A 66 -28.43 29.52 30.63
N LYS A 67 -27.75 30.58 31.11
CA LYS A 67 -28.21 31.96 30.94
C LYS A 67 -28.18 32.40 29.47
N HIS A 68 -27.16 32.01 28.71
CA HIS A 68 -27.04 32.29 27.27
C HIS A 68 -28.14 31.57 26.45
N LEU A 69 -28.47 30.33 26.82
CA LEU A 69 -29.57 29.55 26.24
C LEU A 69 -30.97 29.98 26.69
N GLY A 70 -31.10 30.91 27.64
CA GLY A 70 -32.39 31.37 28.16
C GLY A 70 -33.15 30.34 29.03
N LEU A 71 -32.46 29.39 29.66
CA LEU A 71 -33.08 28.34 30.47
C LEU A 71 -33.64 28.89 31.79
N GLU A 72 -34.93 28.69 32.06
CA GLU A 72 -35.58 29.10 33.31
C GLU A 72 -35.11 28.30 34.53
N THR A 73 -34.91 26.99 34.35
CA THR A 73 -34.50 26.06 35.41
C THR A 73 -33.30 25.21 35.00
N VAL A 74 -32.50 24.79 35.99
CA VAL A 74 -31.30 23.97 35.81
C VAL A 74 -31.14 22.96 36.95
N PRO A 75 -30.52 21.80 36.72
CA PRO A 75 -30.25 20.82 37.76
C PRO A 75 -29.10 21.28 38.66
N VAL A 76 -29.36 21.27 39.96
CA VAL A 76 -28.45 21.72 41.03
C VAL A 76 -28.22 20.60 42.03
N HIS A 77 -26.99 20.49 42.52
CA HIS A 77 -26.64 19.71 43.72
C HIS A 77 -26.22 20.68 44.83
N VAL A 78 -26.75 20.50 46.04
CA VAL A 78 -26.42 21.34 47.21
C VAL A 78 -25.45 20.58 48.12
N ALA A 79 -24.22 21.10 48.25
CA ALA A 79 -23.16 20.51 49.05
C ALA A 79 -23.37 20.78 50.56
N LYS A 80 -24.28 20.02 51.18
CA LYS A 80 -24.71 20.17 52.59
C LYS A 80 -23.72 19.56 53.61
N ASP A 81 -22.71 18.82 53.17
CA ASP A 81 -21.80 18.04 54.02
C ASP A 81 -20.34 18.55 54.04
N LEU A 82 -20.09 19.72 53.43
CA LEU A 82 -18.79 20.40 53.38
C LEU A 82 -18.80 21.66 54.26
N THR A 83 -17.72 21.91 54.99
CA THR A 83 -17.55 23.18 55.73
C THR A 83 -17.21 24.34 54.76
N PRO A 84 -17.39 25.62 55.15
CA PRO A 84 -17.01 26.75 54.30
C PRO A 84 -15.56 26.72 53.80
N GLU A 85 -14.64 26.17 54.60
CA GLU A 85 -13.22 25.97 54.28
C GLU A 85 -13.06 24.91 53.18
N GLN A 86 -13.78 23.79 53.32
CA GLN A 86 -13.80 22.71 52.33
C GLN A 86 -14.45 23.16 51.03
N ILE A 87 -15.47 24.02 51.08
CA ILE A 87 -16.09 24.62 49.90
C ILE A 87 -15.14 25.61 49.21
N ARG A 88 -14.39 26.45 49.96
CA ARG A 88 -13.33 27.30 49.39
C ARG A 88 -12.21 26.48 48.76
N ALA A 89 -11.80 25.37 49.37
CA ALA A 89 -10.80 24.46 48.81
C ALA A 89 -11.31 23.74 47.55
N TYR A 90 -12.55 23.24 47.57
CA TYR A 90 -13.13 22.49 46.45
C TYR A 90 -13.36 23.39 45.21
N ARG A 91 -13.74 24.66 45.40
CA ARG A 91 -13.76 25.70 44.34
C ARG A 91 -12.43 25.83 43.58
N ILE A 92 -11.30 25.50 44.20
CA ILE A 92 -9.98 25.49 43.53
C ILE A 92 -9.64 24.10 43.00
N ALA A 93 -9.90 23.04 43.77
CA ALA A 93 -9.57 21.66 43.40
C ALA A 93 -10.32 21.16 42.16
N ASP A 94 -11.61 21.51 41.99
CA ASP A 94 -12.44 21.16 40.81
C ASP A 94 -11.92 21.81 39.52
N ASN A 95 -11.46 23.05 39.64
CA ASN A 95 -10.80 23.77 38.55
C ASN A 95 -9.43 23.17 38.23
N LYS A 96 -8.59 22.92 39.25
CA LYS A 96 -7.23 22.41 39.03
C LYS A 96 -7.18 20.94 38.59
N SER A 97 -8.11 20.08 39.01
CA SER A 97 -8.20 18.70 38.49
C SER A 97 -8.47 18.67 36.99
N SER A 98 -9.28 19.61 36.49
CA SER A 98 -9.53 19.81 35.05
C SER A 98 -8.28 20.28 34.28
N GLU A 99 -7.32 20.93 34.95
CA GLU A 99 -6.04 21.38 34.39
C GLU A 99 -4.90 20.36 34.55
N LEU A 100 -5.13 19.27 35.30
CA LEU A 100 -4.15 18.19 35.53
C LEU A 100 -4.42 16.97 34.64
N ALA A 101 -5.48 17.00 33.85
CA ALA A 101 -5.78 16.00 32.83
C ALA A 101 -5.24 16.49 31.47
N GLU A 102 -4.36 15.70 30.87
CA GLU A 102 -3.88 15.91 29.51
C GLU A 102 -4.61 14.96 28.54
N TRP A 103 -4.75 15.38 27.28
CA TRP A 103 -5.31 14.51 26.24
C TRP A 103 -4.27 13.48 25.79
N ASP A 104 -4.69 12.22 25.67
CA ASP A 104 -3.91 11.21 24.94
C ASP A 104 -3.94 11.55 23.45
N LEU A 105 -2.84 12.11 22.92
CA LEU A 105 -2.75 12.58 21.54
C LEU A 105 -2.50 11.45 20.52
N GLU A 106 -2.36 10.20 20.95
CA GLU A 106 -2.34 9.04 20.06
C GLU A 106 -3.75 8.45 19.91
N LEU A 107 -4.52 8.38 21.00
CA LEU A 107 -5.88 7.82 21.02
C LEU A 107 -6.97 8.85 20.65
N LEU A 108 -6.85 10.12 21.06
CA LEU A 108 -7.86 11.16 20.77
C LEU A 108 -8.15 11.33 19.26
N PRO A 109 -7.17 11.37 18.34
CA PRO A 109 -7.46 11.48 16.91
C PRO A 109 -8.17 10.24 16.33
N ILE A 110 -8.01 9.07 16.93
CA ILE A 110 -8.70 7.83 16.54
C ILE A 110 -10.17 7.93 16.94
N GLU A 111 -10.45 8.34 18.19
CA GLU A 111 -11.82 8.52 18.70
C GLU A 111 -12.55 9.64 17.95
N LEU A 112 -11.89 10.77 17.67
CA LEU A 112 -12.43 11.84 16.81
C LEU A 112 -12.73 11.32 15.39
N GLY A 113 -11.86 10.48 14.83
CA GLY A 113 -12.08 9.84 13.53
C GLY A 113 -13.27 8.88 13.52
N ALA A 114 -13.48 8.12 14.60
CA ALA A 114 -14.62 7.22 14.77
C ALA A 114 -15.94 8.00 14.92
N ILE A 115 -15.98 9.01 15.78
CA ILE A 115 -17.15 9.89 15.99
C ILE A 115 -17.57 10.57 14.68
N ALA A 116 -16.60 11.01 13.86
CA ALA A 116 -16.88 11.55 12.53
C ALA A 116 -17.40 10.49 11.53
N ALA A 117 -16.91 9.25 11.60
CA ALA A 117 -17.37 8.14 10.76
C ALA A 117 -18.80 7.70 11.10
N ASP A 118 -19.20 7.79 12.37
CA ASP A 118 -20.59 7.61 12.83
C ASP A 118 -21.51 8.81 12.49
N GLY A 119 -20.99 9.84 11.82
CA GLY A 119 -21.75 10.97 11.29
C GLY A 119 -22.04 12.08 12.31
N ILE A 120 -21.34 12.10 13.45
CA ILE A 120 -21.48 13.14 14.47
C ILE A 120 -20.55 14.32 14.13
N GLU A 121 -21.09 15.54 14.16
CA GLU A 121 -20.34 16.75 13.79
C GLU A 121 -19.32 17.12 14.88
N LEU A 122 -18.02 17.09 14.56
CA LEU A 122 -16.94 17.29 15.54
C LEU A 122 -16.91 18.70 16.19
N SER A 123 -17.55 19.69 15.56
CA SER A 123 -17.76 21.03 16.12
C SER A 123 -18.50 21.01 17.47
N LEU A 124 -19.33 19.99 17.70
CA LEU A 124 -20.14 19.79 18.90
C LEU A 124 -19.31 19.34 20.13
N LEU A 125 -18.04 18.97 19.91
CA LEU A 125 -17.13 18.47 20.95
C LEU A 125 -16.37 19.58 21.69
N GLY A 126 -16.48 20.84 21.23
CA GLY A 126 -15.90 22.01 21.91
C GLY A 126 -14.45 22.35 21.53
N PHE A 127 -13.86 21.63 20.56
CA PHE A 127 -12.64 22.04 19.87
C PHE A 127 -12.96 23.07 18.78
N ASP A 128 -12.12 24.10 18.60
CA ASP A 128 -12.29 25.04 17.49
C ASP A 128 -11.83 24.44 16.13
N THR A 129 -12.10 25.13 15.01
CA THR A 129 -11.76 24.62 13.67
C THR A 129 -10.25 24.53 13.41
N GLU A 130 -9.44 25.38 14.05
CA GLU A 130 -7.97 25.36 13.97
C GLU A 130 -7.38 24.33 14.95
N GLU A 131 -8.04 24.05 16.08
CA GLU A 131 -7.72 22.94 16.98
C GLU A 131 -8.05 21.58 16.37
N LEU A 132 -9.25 21.40 15.80
CA LEU A 132 -9.61 20.21 15.04
C LEU A 132 -8.65 20.01 13.86
N ALA A 133 -8.24 21.09 13.18
CA ALA A 133 -7.17 21.02 12.20
C ALA A 133 -5.87 20.50 12.84
N LYS A 134 -5.35 21.10 13.92
CA LYS A 134 -4.08 20.68 14.57
C LYS A 134 -4.11 19.29 15.23
N LEU A 135 -5.29 18.76 15.57
CA LEU A 135 -5.45 17.41 16.13
C LEU A 135 -5.54 16.34 15.04
N LEU A 136 -5.98 16.72 13.83
CA LEU A 136 -6.11 15.83 12.67
C LEU A 136 -4.96 15.98 11.66
N ASP A 137 -4.29 17.13 11.63
CA ASP A 137 -3.07 17.46 10.86
C ASP A 137 -1.85 17.56 11.81
N PRO A 138 -0.89 16.63 11.74
CA PRO A 138 0.23 16.56 12.68
C PRO A 138 1.31 17.62 12.40
N GLY A 139 1.00 18.87 12.74
CA GLY A 139 1.93 20.00 12.65
C GLY A 139 3.18 19.80 13.51
N VAL A 140 4.35 19.73 12.86
CA VAL A 140 5.64 19.46 13.50
C VAL A 140 6.03 20.60 14.47
N LYS A 141 6.02 20.31 15.78
CA LYS A 141 6.71 21.15 16.77
C LYS A 141 8.22 20.90 16.67
N GLN A 142 9.00 21.95 16.39
CA GLN A 142 10.46 21.92 16.55
C GLN A 142 10.81 21.91 18.05
N GLY A 143 11.04 20.71 18.60
CA GLY A 143 11.65 20.55 19.91
C GLY A 143 13.17 20.76 19.83
N LEU A 144 13.72 21.69 20.62
CA LEU A 144 15.16 21.92 20.72
C LEU A 144 15.79 20.94 21.72
N VAL A 145 15.94 19.68 21.29
CA VAL A 145 16.67 18.62 22.01
C VAL A 145 17.43 17.76 21.00
N ASP A 146 18.60 17.24 21.40
CA ASP A 146 19.51 16.52 20.49
C ASP A 146 18.92 15.16 20.08
N GLU A 147 19.01 14.79 18.78
CA GLU A 147 18.14 13.75 18.18
C GLU A 147 18.57 12.29 18.49
N ASP A 148 19.66 12.08 19.24
CA ASP A 148 20.45 10.85 19.14
C ASP A 148 20.58 9.98 20.41
N GLU A 149 19.92 10.33 21.53
CA GLU A 149 19.77 9.41 22.67
C GLU A 149 18.54 8.49 22.50
N VAL A 150 18.81 7.22 22.23
CA VAL A 150 17.82 6.12 22.21
C VAL A 150 18.43 4.95 23.01
N PRO A 151 17.68 4.27 23.90
CA PRO A 151 18.20 3.15 24.67
C PRO A 151 18.79 2.03 23.78
N ALA A 152 19.96 1.54 24.14
CA ALA A 152 20.62 0.46 23.39
C ALA A 152 20.07 -0.93 23.78
N PRO A 153 20.00 -1.90 22.85
CA PRO A 153 19.90 -3.32 23.21
C PRO A 153 21.17 -3.77 23.97
N PRO A 154 21.12 -4.91 24.70
CA PRO A 154 22.27 -5.43 25.45
C PRO A 154 23.49 -5.69 24.54
N ASP A 155 24.69 -5.62 25.13
CA ASP A 155 25.97 -5.77 24.40
C ASP A 155 26.27 -7.22 23.96
N GLU A 156 25.66 -8.21 24.60
CA GLU A 156 25.69 -9.64 24.24
C GLU A 156 24.27 -10.21 24.23
N ALA A 157 24.00 -11.16 23.33
CA ALA A 157 22.69 -11.80 23.22
C ALA A 157 22.54 -12.98 24.20
N VAL A 158 21.38 -13.09 24.82
CA VAL A 158 20.97 -14.25 25.63
C VAL A 158 20.50 -15.40 24.72
N THR A 159 19.82 -15.06 23.62
CA THR A 159 19.45 -16.01 22.56
C THR A 159 20.68 -16.47 21.77
N GLN A 160 20.68 -17.74 21.37
CA GLN A 160 21.67 -18.35 20.46
C GLN A 160 20.97 -18.99 19.25
N PRO A 161 21.66 -19.22 18.12
CA PRO A 161 21.06 -19.87 16.95
C PRO A 161 20.51 -21.26 17.30
N GLY A 162 19.27 -21.53 16.90
CA GLY A 162 18.54 -22.74 17.28
C GLY A 162 17.71 -22.63 18.56
N ASP A 163 17.77 -21.52 19.31
CA ASP A 163 16.93 -21.33 20.50
C ASP A 163 15.47 -21.03 20.14
N LEU A 164 14.56 -21.71 20.85
CA LEU A 164 13.13 -21.45 20.78
C LEU A 164 12.65 -20.77 22.07
N TRP A 165 11.94 -19.66 21.91
CA TRP A 165 11.23 -18.97 22.97
C TRP A 165 9.72 -19.26 22.90
N LEU A 166 9.14 -19.56 24.06
CA LEU A 166 7.71 -19.68 24.30
C LEU A 166 7.22 -18.37 24.93
N LEU A 167 6.31 -17.70 24.23
CA LEU A 167 5.86 -16.34 24.49
C LEU A 167 4.36 -16.39 24.77
N GLY A 168 3.97 -16.99 25.88
CA GLY A 168 2.57 -17.37 26.13
C GLY A 168 2.08 -18.37 25.08
N ASN A 169 1.13 -17.97 24.23
CA ASN A 169 0.63 -18.78 23.12
C ASN A 169 1.48 -18.64 21.84
N HIS A 170 2.42 -17.69 21.79
CA HIS A 170 3.26 -17.43 20.63
C HIS A 170 4.59 -18.19 20.74
N ARG A 171 5.26 -18.41 19.60
CA ARG A 171 6.59 -19.06 19.53
C ARG A 171 7.52 -18.22 18.65
N LEU A 172 8.76 -18.07 19.08
CA LEU A 172 9.84 -17.41 18.35
C LEU A 172 11.02 -18.39 18.25
N LEU A 173 11.53 -18.61 17.05
CA LEU A 173 12.73 -19.41 16.79
C LEU A 173 13.85 -18.50 16.28
N CYS A 174 15.00 -18.53 16.95
CA CYS A 174 16.22 -18.00 16.38
C CYS A 174 16.75 -18.99 15.33
N GLY A 175 16.63 -18.66 14.04
CA GLY A 175 16.85 -19.62 12.97
C GLY A 175 16.74 -19.07 11.55
N ASP A 176 17.11 -19.90 10.59
CA ASP A 176 17.17 -19.60 9.16
C ASP A 176 15.90 -20.07 8.45
N SER A 177 15.05 -19.12 8.06
CA SER A 177 13.77 -19.39 7.38
C SER A 177 13.90 -19.99 5.98
N SER A 178 15.12 -20.13 5.44
CA SER A 178 15.36 -20.94 4.23
C SER A 178 15.36 -22.45 4.51
N LYS A 179 15.52 -22.89 5.77
CA LYS A 179 15.58 -24.32 6.15
C LYS A 179 14.20 -24.89 6.54
N PRO A 180 13.68 -25.90 5.82
CA PRO A 180 12.40 -26.52 6.15
C PRO A 180 12.32 -27.08 7.58
N GLU A 181 13.39 -27.71 8.06
CA GLU A 181 13.47 -28.40 9.35
C GLU A 181 13.41 -27.45 10.56
N GLU A 182 13.91 -26.22 10.42
CA GLU A 182 13.83 -25.20 11.47
C GLU A 182 12.41 -24.63 11.54
N LEU A 183 11.78 -24.35 10.39
CA LEU A 183 10.37 -23.96 10.34
C LEU A 183 9.45 -25.06 10.90
N ASP A 184 9.74 -26.35 10.64
CA ASP A 184 8.96 -27.46 11.17
C ASP A 184 9.02 -27.55 12.71
N ARG A 185 10.18 -27.25 13.32
CA ARG A 185 10.29 -27.13 14.78
C ARG A 185 9.52 -25.91 15.31
N LEU A 186 9.57 -24.77 14.63
CA LEU A 186 8.80 -23.57 15.01
C LEU A 186 7.29 -23.85 15.01
N ILE A 187 6.74 -24.53 14.00
CA ILE A 187 5.29 -24.79 13.95
C ILE A 187 4.86 -26.02 14.76
N ALA A 188 5.72 -27.03 14.92
CA ALA A 188 5.43 -28.33 15.54
C ALA A 188 4.08 -28.95 15.08
N GLY A 189 3.79 -28.87 13.78
CA GLY A 189 2.56 -29.40 13.18
C GLY A 189 1.30 -28.51 13.32
N ALA A 190 1.41 -27.31 13.90
CA ALA A 190 0.29 -26.36 13.94
C ALA A 190 -0.07 -25.85 12.53
N PRO A 191 -1.37 -25.80 12.15
CA PRO A 191 -1.80 -25.26 10.85
C PRO A 191 -1.58 -23.75 10.80
N ILE A 192 -1.11 -23.22 9.68
CA ILE A 192 -0.86 -21.78 9.48
C ILE A 192 -1.96 -21.17 8.61
N HIS A 193 -2.62 -20.13 9.13
CA HIS A 193 -3.82 -19.54 8.54
C HIS A 193 -3.56 -18.19 7.86
N LEU A 194 -2.37 -17.62 8.07
CA LEU A 194 -1.91 -16.35 7.50
C LEU A 194 -0.38 -16.31 7.54
N VAL A 195 0.26 -15.77 6.52
CA VAL A 195 1.66 -15.31 6.61
C VAL A 195 1.70 -13.79 6.51
N ASN A 196 2.44 -13.11 7.38
CA ASN A 196 2.69 -11.66 7.33
C ASN A 196 4.19 -11.46 7.60
N THR A 197 4.96 -11.07 6.58
CA THR A 197 6.42 -11.27 6.57
C THR A 197 7.17 -10.21 5.78
N ASP A 198 8.36 -9.81 6.24
CA ASP A 198 9.20 -8.71 5.69
C ASP A 198 10.60 -9.22 5.27
N PRO A 199 10.73 -9.95 4.15
CA PRO A 199 12.01 -10.48 3.67
C PRO A 199 13.04 -9.37 3.42
N PRO A 200 14.35 -9.70 3.46
CA PRO A 200 15.42 -8.82 2.98
C PRO A 200 15.13 -8.27 1.57
N TYR A 201 15.55 -7.03 1.32
CA TYR A 201 15.25 -6.33 0.06
C TYR A 201 16.41 -6.40 -0.94
N ASN A 202 17.61 -6.82 -0.53
CA ASN A 202 18.84 -6.82 -1.34
C ASN A 202 19.15 -5.43 -1.92
N VAL A 203 19.04 -4.39 -1.07
CA VAL A 203 19.22 -2.98 -1.45
C VAL A 203 20.52 -2.43 -0.89
N LYS A 204 21.39 -1.97 -1.79
CA LYS A 204 22.66 -1.29 -1.44
C LYS A 204 22.40 0.03 -0.71
N VAL A 205 22.76 0.09 0.57
CA VAL A 205 22.59 1.25 1.46
C VAL A 205 23.93 1.89 1.84
N GLU A 206 24.02 3.22 1.74
CA GLU A 206 25.12 3.98 2.35
C GLU A 206 24.86 4.17 3.87
N PRO A 207 25.83 3.88 4.75
CA PRO A 207 25.69 4.09 6.19
C PRO A 207 25.58 5.58 6.51
N ARG A 208 24.62 5.96 7.37
CA ARG A 208 24.28 7.36 7.66
C ARG A 208 24.91 7.95 8.92
N SER A 209 25.68 7.17 9.69
CA SER A 209 26.35 7.65 10.91
C SER A 209 27.87 7.67 10.77
N ASN A 210 28.50 8.68 11.36
CA ASN A 210 29.96 8.84 11.32
C ASN A 210 30.70 7.59 11.82
N ASN A 211 30.12 6.87 12.80
CA ASN A 211 30.73 5.67 13.37
C ASN A 211 30.65 4.47 12.40
N ALA A 212 29.54 4.30 11.67
CA ALA A 212 29.43 3.23 10.66
C ALA A 212 30.22 3.54 9.38
N ILE A 213 30.32 4.82 9.00
CA ILE A 213 31.22 5.28 7.93
C ILE A 213 32.68 5.01 8.32
N ALA A 214 33.09 5.38 9.55
CA ALA A 214 34.45 5.12 10.06
C ALA A 214 34.76 3.62 10.24
N ALA A 215 33.74 2.78 10.49
CA ALA A 215 33.85 1.32 10.53
C ALA A 215 33.86 0.67 9.13
N GLY A 216 33.76 1.44 8.04
CA GLY A 216 33.83 0.92 6.67
C GLY A 216 32.58 0.16 6.20
N LEU A 217 31.43 0.32 6.87
CA LEU A 217 30.19 -0.44 6.62
C LEU A 217 29.41 0.06 5.38
N SER A 218 30.12 0.35 4.29
CA SER A 218 29.58 0.87 3.03
C SER A 218 29.37 -0.25 2.01
N SER A 219 28.18 -0.33 1.41
CA SER A 219 27.92 -1.23 0.26
C SER A 219 28.53 -0.74 -1.06
N PHE A 220 29.26 0.38 -1.04
CA PHE A 220 29.93 0.99 -2.20
C PHE A 220 31.44 0.96 -2.01
N GLN A 221 32.15 0.39 -3.00
CA GLN A 221 33.61 0.16 -2.98
C GLN A 221 34.45 1.44 -3.05
N HIS A 222 33.86 2.56 -3.47
CA HIS A 222 34.53 3.86 -3.62
C HIS A 222 33.62 4.97 -3.09
N ALA A 223 34.23 6.07 -2.60
CA ALA A 223 33.49 7.24 -2.13
C ALA A 223 32.69 7.88 -3.27
N THR A 224 31.38 8.00 -3.10
CA THR A 224 30.48 8.55 -4.11
C THR A 224 30.61 10.08 -4.20
N HIS A 225 30.20 10.65 -5.34
CA HIS A 225 30.18 12.12 -5.55
C HIS A 225 29.38 12.87 -4.47
N HIS A 226 28.43 12.20 -3.81
CA HIS A 226 27.63 12.77 -2.71
C HIS A 226 28.39 12.83 -1.39
N GLN A 227 29.23 11.83 -1.05
CA GLN A 227 30.09 11.89 0.14
C GLN A 227 31.05 13.08 0.08
N LYS A 228 31.67 13.34 -1.08
CA LYS A 228 32.57 14.49 -1.26
C LYS A 228 31.84 15.82 -1.00
N LEU A 229 30.65 15.98 -1.56
CA LEU A 229 29.83 17.19 -1.38
C LEU A 229 29.38 17.40 0.08
N ASP A 230 29.01 16.34 0.82
CA ASP A 230 28.54 16.51 2.20
C ASP A 230 29.68 16.74 3.20
N VAL A 231 30.87 16.18 2.94
CA VAL A 231 32.11 16.50 3.67
C VAL A 231 32.60 17.91 3.35
N GLU A 232 32.52 18.36 2.09
CA GLU A 232 32.83 19.74 1.69
C GLU A 232 31.88 20.77 2.33
N ARG A 233 30.61 20.42 2.54
CA ARG A 233 29.62 21.25 3.25
C ARG A 233 29.79 21.24 4.77
N HIS A 234 30.15 20.08 5.34
CA HIS A 234 30.21 19.88 6.78
C HIS A 234 31.51 19.14 7.19
N PRO A 235 32.68 19.81 7.18
CA PRO A 235 33.98 19.17 7.42
C PRO A 235 34.07 18.37 8.74
N GLY A 236 33.29 18.75 9.76
CA GLY A 236 33.20 18.05 11.04
C GLY A 236 32.58 16.65 10.99
N LYS A 237 31.73 16.32 10.00
CA LYS A 237 31.10 14.99 9.85
C LYS A 237 32.09 13.86 9.56
N SER A 238 33.33 14.19 9.19
CA SER A 238 34.41 13.23 8.95
C SER A 238 34.96 12.56 10.22
N LYS A 239 34.58 13.04 11.42
CA LYS A 239 35.09 12.52 12.71
C LYS A 239 34.06 11.61 13.40
N PRO A 240 34.48 10.44 13.93
CA PRO A 240 33.59 9.57 14.69
C PRO A 240 33.15 10.25 15.99
N THR A 241 31.87 10.11 16.34
CA THR A 241 31.29 10.67 17.57
C THR A 241 31.36 9.70 18.75
N GLY A 242 31.70 8.43 18.51
CA GLY A 242 31.96 7.45 19.57
C GLY A 242 32.62 6.17 19.07
N LYS A 243 32.94 5.24 19.99
CA LYS A 243 33.53 3.93 19.66
C LYS A 243 32.51 2.85 19.27
N LYS A 244 31.22 3.02 19.59
CA LYS A 244 30.17 2.01 19.33
C LYS A 244 29.31 2.38 18.11
N VAL A 245 28.85 1.34 17.40
CA VAL A 245 27.91 1.42 16.27
C VAL A 245 26.51 1.06 16.77
N ARG A 246 25.51 1.89 16.46
CA ARG A 246 24.13 1.74 16.96
C ARG A 246 23.38 0.65 16.18
N ALA A 247 22.31 0.09 16.75
CA ALA A 247 21.48 -0.93 16.07
C ALA A 247 20.97 -0.43 14.70
N LYS A 248 20.47 0.81 14.63
CA LYS A 248 20.05 1.49 13.38
C LYS A 248 21.18 1.74 12.36
N ASP A 249 22.44 1.46 12.71
CA ASP A 249 23.61 1.63 11.83
C ASP A 249 24.31 0.28 11.49
N ARG A 250 23.76 -0.88 11.90
CA ARG A 250 24.34 -2.21 11.59
C ARG A 250 23.80 -2.74 10.25
N PRO A 251 24.61 -3.44 9.43
CA PRO A 251 24.14 -4.08 8.20
C PRO A 251 23.25 -5.31 8.51
N LEU A 252 22.16 -5.48 7.76
CA LEU A 252 21.35 -6.70 7.79
C LEU A 252 22.05 -7.80 6.98
N ALA A 253 22.23 -8.98 7.57
CA ALA A 253 23.13 -10.02 7.04
C ALA A 253 22.82 -10.46 5.59
N ASN A 254 21.54 -10.46 5.21
CA ASN A 254 21.06 -10.96 3.92
C ASN A 254 20.79 -9.87 2.86
N ASP A 255 21.06 -8.59 3.15
CA ASP A 255 20.82 -7.47 2.20
C ASP A 255 21.99 -7.24 1.22
N PHE A 256 23.02 -8.10 1.24
CA PHE A 256 24.29 -7.92 0.51
C PHE A 256 24.78 -9.19 -0.22
N VAL A 257 23.84 -10.01 -0.68
CA VAL A 257 24.11 -11.24 -1.47
C VAL A 257 24.20 -10.93 -2.98
N THR A 258 24.61 -11.91 -3.80
CA THR A 258 24.48 -11.78 -5.27
C THR A 258 23.04 -12.01 -5.71
N ASP A 259 22.68 -11.60 -6.93
CA ASP A 259 21.33 -11.79 -7.45
C ASP A 259 20.96 -13.29 -7.53
N GLU A 260 21.92 -14.17 -7.87
CA GLU A 260 21.71 -15.62 -7.92
C GLU A 260 21.49 -16.25 -6.54
N GLU A 261 22.18 -15.74 -5.51
CA GLU A 261 22.01 -16.19 -4.13
C GLU A 261 20.71 -15.62 -3.52
N PHE A 262 20.31 -14.41 -3.91
CA PHE A 262 19.00 -13.86 -3.56
C PHE A 262 17.86 -14.66 -4.20
N ASP A 263 17.99 -15.06 -5.46
CA ASP A 263 17.05 -15.96 -6.15
C ASP A 263 16.97 -17.33 -5.43
N ARG A 264 18.11 -17.90 -4.99
CA ARG A 264 18.14 -19.13 -4.17
C ARG A 264 17.37 -18.95 -2.85
N LEU A 265 17.55 -17.81 -2.18
CA LEU A 265 16.89 -17.50 -0.91
C LEU A 265 15.38 -17.29 -1.11
N LEU A 266 14.96 -16.52 -2.12
CA LEU A 266 13.53 -16.33 -2.47
C LEU A 266 12.84 -17.66 -2.76
N ASP A 267 13.52 -18.57 -3.47
CA ASP A 267 13.00 -19.91 -3.76
C ASP A 267 12.76 -20.73 -2.48
N ALA A 268 13.70 -20.69 -1.54
CA ALA A 268 13.60 -21.40 -0.28
C ALA A 268 12.53 -20.79 0.66
N TRP A 269 12.55 -19.46 0.83
CA TRP A 269 11.60 -18.76 1.70
C TRP A 269 10.15 -18.92 1.23
N PHE A 270 9.86 -18.70 -0.06
CA PHE A 270 8.49 -18.82 -0.57
C PHE A 270 8.05 -20.27 -0.74
N GLY A 271 8.98 -21.21 -0.98
CA GLY A 271 8.71 -22.64 -0.88
C GLY A 271 8.28 -23.05 0.52
N ASN A 272 8.99 -22.58 1.55
CA ASN A 272 8.62 -22.81 2.95
C ASN A 272 7.28 -22.18 3.34
N MET A 273 7.00 -20.93 2.93
CA MET A 273 5.68 -20.31 3.10
C MET A 273 4.56 -21.16 2.48
N ALA A 274 4.74 -21.58 1.22
CA ALA A 274 3.74 -22.35 0.49
C ALA A 274 3.50 -23.73 1.10
N ARG A 275 4.54 -24.35 1.69
CA ARG A 275 4.52 -25.66 2.32
C ARG A 275 3.64 -25.71 3.58
N VAL A 276 3.60 -24.63 4.37
CA VAL A 276 2.93 -24.61 5.69
C VAL A 276 1.59 -23.84 5.71
N LEU A 277 1.39 -22.86 4.83
CA LEU A 277 0.14 -22.08 4.74
C LEU A 277 -1.02 -22.93 4.20
N GLU A 278 -2.19 -22.92 4.85
CA GLU A 278 -3.40 -23.61 4.34
C GLU A 278 -3.83 -23.07 2.95
N PRO A 279 -4.35 -23.92 2.04
CA PRO A 279 -4.97 -23.48 0.79
C PRO A 279 -6.12 -22.48 1.01
N GLY A 280 -6.24 -21.47 0.14
CA GLY A 280 -7.26 -20.41 0.22
C GLY A 280 -7.02 -19.31 1.25
N ARG A 281 -5.92 -19.38 2.04
CA ARG A 281 -5.52 -18.34 2.99
C ARG A 281 -4.71 -17.22 2.32
N GLY A 282 -4.67 -16.07 2.97
CA GLY A 282 -3.89 -14.90 2.53
C GLY A 282 -2.41 -14.97 2.93
N PHE A 283 -1.59 -14.16 2.26
CA PHE A 283 -0.25 -13.82 2.71
C PHE A 283 0.05 -12.34 2.40
N TYR A 284 0.79 -11.68 3.28
CA TYR A 284 1.29 -10.32 3.11
C TYR A 284 2.82 -10.38 3.12
N CYS A 285 3.43 -9.88 2.04
CA CYS A 285 4.88 -9.81 1.88
C CYS A 285 5.25 -8.34 1.70
N TYR A 286 5.95 -7.77 2.68
CA TYR A 286 6.46 -6.40 2.60
C TYR A 286 7.71 -6.36 1.71
N GLY A 287 7.91 -5.26 0.98
CA GLY A 287 9.00 -5.14 0.00
C GLY A 287 9.27 -3.69 -0.40
N GLY A 288 10.46 -3.44 -0.95
CA GLY A 288 10.75 -2.21 -1.69
C GLY A 288 10.18 -2.27 -3.12
N TYR A 289 10.10 -1.12 -3.79
CA TYR A 289 9.65 -1.05 -5.19
C TYR A 289 10.49 -1.95 -6.12
N ALA A 290 11.81 -2.02 -5.90
CA ALA A 290 12.72 -2.85 -6.67
C ALA A 290 12.35 -4.35 -6.61
N ASN A 291 11.76 -4.81 -5.50
CA ASN A 291 11.45 -6.22 -5.27
C ASN A 291 10.22 -6.72 -6.04
N LEU A 292 9.43 -5.80 -6.63
CA LEU A 292 8.26 -6.13 -7.47
C LEU A 292 8.64 -6.93 -8.73
N GLY A 293 9.89 -6.82 -9.21
CA GLY A 293 10.41 -7.68 -10.29
C GLY A 293 10.76 -9.10 -9.82
N ASN A 294 11.28 -9.21 -8.59
CA ASN A 294 11.96 -10.42 -8.12
C ASN A 294 11.00 -11.41 -7.45
N TYR A 295 10.01 -10.93 -6.68
CA TYR A 295 9.15 -11.83 -5.89
C TYR A 295 8.12 -12.64 -6.73
N PRO A 296 7.41 -12.08 -7.74
CA PRO A 296 6.33 -12.80 -8.42
C PRO A 296 6.70 -14.12 -9.11
N PRO A 297 7.89 -14.29 -9.73
CA PRO A 297 8.31 -15.58 -10.30
C PRO A 297 8.36 -16.72 -9.27
N PHE A 298 8.92 -16.47 -8.09
CA PHE A 298 9.04 -17.48 -7.02
C PHE A 298 7.71 -17.74 -6.31
N LEU A 299 6.90 -16.70 -6.08
CA LEU A 299 5.52 -16.86 -5.57
C LEU A 299 4.70 -17.76 -6.51
N ARG A 300 4.76 -17.49 -7.83
CA ARG A 300 4.11 -18.30 -8.87
C ARG A 300 4.63 -19.74 -8.90
N LYS A 301 5.95 -19.95 -8.76
CA LYS A 301 6.59 -21.28 -8.73
C LYS A 301 6.04 -22.17 -7.61
N HIS A 302 5.73 -21.58 -6.46
CA HIS A 302 5.26 -22.31 -5.26
C HIS A 302 3.74 -22.27 -5.04
N GLY A 303 2.95 -21.79 -6.01
CA GLY A 303 1.48 -21.76 -5.91
C GLY A 303 0.92 -20.68 -4.96
N LEU A 304 1.72 -19.67 -4.63
CA LEU A 304 1.30 -18.47 -3.92
C LEU A 304 0.82 -17.43 -4.95
N TYR A 305 -0.50 -17.28 -5.09
CA TYR A 305 -1.08 -16.41 -6.10
C TYR A 305 -1.04 -14.93 -5.69
N PHE A 306 0.05 -14.28 -6.09
CA PHE A 306 0.19 -12.82 -6.04
C PHE A 306 -0.87 -12.13 -6.91
N SER A 307 -1.60 -11.16 -6.36
CA SER A 307 -2.50 -10.32 -7.17
C SER A 307 -2.86 -8.94 -6.59
N GLN A 308 -2.22 -8.47 -5.52
CA GLN A 308 -1.92 -7.03 -5.37
C GLN A 308 -0.69 -6.75 -4.51
N ALA A 309 -0.15 -5.54 -4.65
CA ALA A 309 0.71 -4.91 -3.66
C ALA A 309 -0.08 -3.79 -2.95
N ILE A 310 0.00 -3.73 -1.62
CA ILE A 310 -0.64 -2.68 -0.81
C ILE A 310 0.36 -1.54 -0.60
N VAL A 311 -0.09 -0.29 -0.77
CA VAL A 311 0.79 0.88 -0.65
C VAL A 311 0.71 1.42 0.79
N TRP A 312 1.77 1.18 1.56
CA TRP A 312 1.97 1.84 2.85
C TRP A 312 2.46 3.27 2.64
N ASP A 313 1.54 4.22 2.76
CA ASP A 313 1.80 5.66 2.65
C ASP A 313 2.46 6.18 3.94
N LYS A 314 3.72 6.61 3.81
CA LYS A 314 4.53 7.12 4.92
C LYS A 314 4.42 8.63 4.94
N LEU A 315 3.55 9.13 5.81
CA LEU A 315 3.09 10.53 5.92
C LEU A 315 4.17 11.61 6.16
N HIS A 316 5.47 11.27 6.15
CA HIS A 316 6.60 12.21 6.29
C HIS A 316 7.70 11.93 5.24
N PRO A 317 8.32 12.96 4.62
CA PRO A 317 9.17 12.80 3.45
C PRO A 317 10.59 12.28 3.75
N VAL A 318 11.11 11.40 2.89
CA VAL A 318 12.53 10.98 2.87
C VAL A 318 13.25 11.66 1.71
N LEU A 319 14.10 12.64 2.01
CA LEU A 319 14.66 13.56 1.00
C LEU A 319 16.01 13.12 0.42
N THR A 320 15.97 12.26 -0.59
CA THR A 320 17.05 12.07 -1.59
C THR A 320 16.43 11.80 -2.97
N ARG A 321 17.06 12.30 -4.05
CA ARG A 321 16.57 12.28 -5.45
C ARG A 321 16.06 10.87 -5.85
N LYS A 322 14.77 10.73 -6.20
CA LYS A 322 14.14 10.90 -7.55
C LYS A 322 14.63 9.85 -8.57
N ASP A 323 13.76 9.21 -9.36
CA ASP A 323 12.35 9.54 -9.70
C ASP A 323 11.35 8.39 -9.41
N PHE A 324 10.09 8.74 -9.07
CA PHE A 324 8.96 7.79 -9.04
C PHE A 324 7.65 8.42 -9.56
N LEU A 325 7.08 7.76 -10.57
CA LEU A 325 5.70 7.85 -11.06
C LEU A 325 5.33 6.41 -11.50
N GLY A 326 4.20 5.81 -11.15
CA GLY A 326 3.12 6.25 -10.26
C GLY A 326 2.15 5.08 -10.01
N CYS A 327 0.93 5.35 -9.54
CA CYS A 327 -0.09 4.31 -9.31
C CYS A 327 -0.48 3.59 -10.63
N PHE A 328 -0.46 2.26 -10.61
CA PHE A 328 -0.65 1.39 -11.77
C PHE A 328 -1.96 0.60 -11.61
N GLU A 329 -3.00 0.71 -12.42
CA GLU A 329 -3.44 1.75 -13.37
C GLU A 329 -5.01 1.76 -13.27
N LEU A 330 -5.89 2.45 -14.01
CA LEU A 330 -6.04 2.66 -15.46
C LEU A 330 -6.95 3.89 -15.66
N CYS A 331 -6.60 4.81 -16.56
CA CYS A 331 -7.11 6.19 -16.44
C CYS A 331 -7.65 6.85 -17.74
N GLN A 332 -8.63 7.74 -17.57
CA GLN A 332 -9.30 8.54 -18.63
C GLN A 332 -9.40 10.04 -18.23
N PRO A 333 -9.52 11.00 -19.18
CA PRO A 333 -9.58 12.42 -18.86
C PRO A 333 -10.96 12.85 -18.27
N PRO A 334 -11.07 14.05 -17.67
CA PRO A 334 -12.20 14.46 -16.83
C PRO A 334 -13.55 14.52 -17.56
N ASP A 335 -13.49 14.76 -18.87
CA ASP A 335 -14.62 15.00 -19.76
C ASP A 335 -15.25 13.71 -20.31
N THR A 336 -14.56 12.57 -20.26
CA THR A 336 -15.05 11.25 -20.73
C THR A 336 -16.44 10.94 -20.20
N LYS A 337 -17.32 10.47 -21.08
CA LYS A 337 -18.76 10.26 -20.88
C LYS A 337 -19.07 8.83 -20.48
N VAL A 338 -19.20 8.59 -19.18
CA VAL A 338 -19.57 7.28 -18.63
C VAL A 338 -21.08 7.11 -18.67
N VAL A 339 -21.56 5.92 -19.07
CA VAL A 339 -22.98 5.58 -19.02
C VAL A 339 -23.34 5.06 -17.63
N THR A 340 -24.13 5.82 -16.87
CA THR A 340 -24.70 5.42 -15.58
C THR A 340 -26.09 4.78 -15.76
N SER A 341 -26.61 4.11 -14.73
CA SER A 341 -27.99 3.63 -14.71
C SER A 341 -29.04 4.74 -14.76
N GLY A 342 -28.66 5.98 -14.45
CA GLY A 342 -29.53 7.17 -14.54
C GLY A 342 -29.36 8.00 -15.82
N GLY A 343 -28.37 7.68 -16.67
CA GLY A 343 -28.03 8.45 -17.88
C GLY A 343 -26.53 8.63 -18.06
N THR A 344 -26.11 9.44 -19.02
CA THR A 344 -24.68 9.70 -19.27
C THR A 344 -24.16 10.84 -18.40
N SER A 345 -23.02 10.63 -17.73
CA SER A 345 -22.34 11.63 -16.90
C SER A 345 -20.86 11.75 -17.29
N SER A 346 -20.18 12.85 -16.95
CA SER A 346 -18.72 12.94 -17.08
C SER A 346 -18.04 12.19 -15.94
N ILE A 347 -16.94 11.48 -16.20
CA ILE A 347 -16.22 10.68 -15.19
C ILE A 347 -15.78 11.51 -13.96
N ALA A 348 -15.48 12.81 -14.14
CA ALA A 348 -15.16 13.72 -13.05
C ALA A 348 -16.35 14.13 -12.15
N ALA A 349 -17.58 13.96 -12.63
CA ALA A 349 -18.81 14.25 -11.87
C ALA A 349 -19.28 13.05 -11.03
N LEU A 350 -18.82 11.84 -11.36
CA LEU A 350 -19.17 10.61 -10.65
C LEU A 350 -18.63 10.57 -9.21
N ARG A 351 -19.30 9.82 -8.34
CA ARG A 351 -18.95 9.61 -6.93
C ARG A 351 -18.99 8.12 -6.57
N ASN A 352 -18.44 7.78 -5.41
CA ASN A 352 -18.52 6.41 -4.88
C ASN A 352 -19.99 6.04 -4.62
N GLY A 353 -20.41 4.84 -5.02
CA GLY A 353 -21.80 4.37 -4.93
C GLY A 353 -22.69 4.72 -6.14
N ASP A 354 -22.22 5.52 -7.10
CA ASP A 354 -22.88 5.66 -8.40
C ASP A 354 -22.92 4.29 -9.13
N LYS A 355 -23.90 4.09 -10.01
CA LYS A 355 -24.13 2.80 -10.68
C LYS A 355 -23.95 2.91 -12.19
N VAL A 356 -23.12 2.05 -12.77
CA VAL A 356 -22.72 2.14 -14.20
C VAL A 356 -23.25 1.01 -15.08
N LEU A 357 -23.37 1.29 -16.38
CA LEU A 357 -23.56 0.27 -17.38
C LEU A 357 -22.23 -0.47 -17.62
N ALA A 358 -22.22 -1.76 -17.30
CA ALA A 358 -21.05 -2.63 -17.31
C ALA A 358 -21.12 -3.70 -18.41
N PHE A 359 -19.99 -4.34 -18.69
CA PHE A 359 -19.89 -5.44 -19.67
C PHE A 359 -19.38 -6.73 -19.00
N SER A 360 -19.96 -7.87 -19.37
CA SER A 360 -19.49 -9.19 -18.90
C SER A 360 -18.70 -9.88 -20.00
N THR A 361 -17.43 -10.21 -19.75
CA THR A 361 -16.59 -11.03 -20.64
C THR A 361 -16.95 -12.52 -20.57
N ALA A 362 -17.39 -13.00 -19.41
CA ALA A 362 -17.80 -14.39 -19.19
C ALA A 362 -19.14 -14.73 -19.87
N TRP A 363 -20.06 -13.75 -19.91
CA TRP A 363 -21.36 -13.85 -20.57
C TRP A 363 -21.54 -12.63 -21.48
N PRO A 364 -20.96 -12.62 -22.70
CA PRO A 364 -20.84 -11.45 -23.57
C PRO A 364 -22.15 -10.66 -23.74
N GLY A 365 -22.25 -9.54 -23.03
CA GLY A 365 -23.48 -8.77 -22.92
C GLY A 365 -23.35 -7.58 -21.98
N MET A 366 -24.29 -6.65 -22.12
CA MET A 366 -24.37 -5.41 -21.33
C MET A 366 -25.22 -5.61 -20.08
N ILE A 367 -24.72 -5.15 -18.94
CA ILE A 367 -25.29 -5.31 -17.59
C ILE A 367 -25.58 -3.91 -17.01
N GLY A 368 -26.75 -3.71 -16.38
CA GLY A 368 -26.99 -2.53 -15.53
C GLY A 368 -28.09 -1.54 -15.92
N TYR A 369 -28.88 -1.82 -16.98
CA TYR A 369 -29.95 -0.95 -17.48
C TYR A 369 -31.14 -0.68 -16.53
N ARG A 370 -31.17 -1.26 -15.32
CA ARG A 370 -32.18 -0.98 -14.27
C ARG A 370 -31.52 -0.64 -12.94
N SER A 371 -30.48 -1.40 -12.58
CA SER A 371 -29.48 -1.06 -11.58
C SER A 371 -28.17 -1.69 -12.04
N GLY A 372 -27.12 -0.88 -12.17
CA GLY A 372 -25.76 -1.33 -12.46
C GLY A 372 -25.02 -1.81 -11.21
N PRO A 373 -23.84 -2.43 -11.38
CA PRO A 373 -22.84 -2.49 -10.31
C PRO A 373 -22.49 -1.07 -9.82
N GLU A 374 -22.15 -0.98 -8.54
CA GLU A 374 -21.65 0.25 -7.93
C GLU A 374 -20.18 0.50 -8.31
N ILE A 375 -19.78 1.77 -8.25
CA ILE A 375 -18.42 2.21 -8.56
C ILE A 375 -17.72 2.86 -7.38
N GLN A 376 -16.39 2.86 -7.45
CA GLN A 376 -15.51 3.75 -6.70
C GLN A 376 -14.74 4.62 -7.70
N VAL A 377 -14.49 5.87 -7.38
CA VAL A 377 -13.89 6.84 -8.31
C VAL A 377 -12.50 7.24 -7.82
N GLY A 378 -11.46 6.79 -8.53
CA GLY A 378 -10.10 7.27 -8.34
C GLY A 378 -9.81 8.52 -9.17
N ARG A 379 -8.92 9.39 -8.68
CA ARG A 379 -8.43 10.57 -9.38
C ARG A 379 -6.94 10.75 -9.11
N ARG A 380 -6.14 11.00 -10.15
CA ARG A 380 -4.72 11.34 -10.04
C ARG A 380 -4.32 12.37 -11.10
N HIS A 381 -3.10 12.90 -11.02
CA HIS A 381 -2.49 13.65 -12.12
C HIS A 381 -1.79 12.70 -13.10
N TYR A 382 -1.75 13.06 -14.38
CA TYR A 382 -1.01 12.36 -15.43
C TYR A 382 -0.40 13.38 -16.41
N GLY A 383 0.92 13.27 -16.60
CA GLY A 383 1.66 13.95 -17.66
C GLY A 383 2.23 12.91 -18.61
N GLY A 384 1.73 12.85 -19.84
CA GLY A 384 2.06 11.79 -20.79
C GLY A 384 1.12 11.76 -22.01
N PRO A 385 1.31 10.81 -22.93
CA PRO A 385 0.45 10.63 -24.10
C PRO A 385 -0.92 10.04 -23.74
N LEU A 386 -2.00 10.76 -24.04
CA LEU A 386 -3.33 10.14 -24.13
C LEU A 386 -3.53 9.51 -25.51
N TYR A 387 -4.16 8.33 -25.52
CA TYR A 387 -4.51 7.55 -26.71
C TYR A 387 -6.01 7.67 -26.97
N GLY A 388 -6.37 8.19 -28.15
CA GLY A 388 -7.75 8.44 -28.59
C GLY A 388 -8.25 7.29 -29.45
N VAL A 389 -9.00 6.36 -28.85
CA VAL A 389 -9.46 5.13 -29.50
C VAL A 389 -10.76 5.40 -30.25
N ASN A 390 -10.70 5.45 -31.58
CA ASN A 390 -11.83 5.78 -32.45
C ASN A 390 -12.57 4.53 -32.91
N VAL A 391 -13.90 4.48 -32.71
CA VAL A 391 -14.77 3.33 -32.98
C VAL A 391 -16.09 3.82 -33.61
N GLY A 392 -16.19 3.71 -34.92
CA GLY A 392 -17.36 4.19 -35.69
C GLY A 392 -17.47 5.71 -35.67
N LYS A 393 -18.36 6.25 -34.83
CA LYS A 393 -18.53 7.70 -34.55
C LYS A 393 -18.14 8.10 -33.11
N ARG A 394 -17.49 7.19 -32.38
CA ARG A 394 -17.14 7.33 -30.96
C ARG A 394 -15.63 7.47 -30.82
N THR A 395 -15.18 8.23 -29.84
CA THR A 395 -13.77 8.36 -29.48
C THR A 395 -13.67 8.39 -27.97
N THR A 396 -12.86 7.50 -27.37
CA THR A 396 -12.55 7.57 -25.93
C THR A 396 -11.05 7.81 -25.75
N TRP A 397 -10.69 8.69 -24.82
CA TRP A 397 -9.31 9.03 -24.53
C TRP A 397 -8.85 8.33 -23.24
N CYS A 398 -7.59 7.88 -23.21
CA CYS A 398 -7.08 7.06 -22.11
C CYS A 398 -5.54 7.04 -22.02
N THR A 399 -4.98 6.60 -20.89
CA THR A 399 -3.52 6.45 -20.69
C THR A 399 -2.92 5.29 -21.48
N ASP A 400 -1.59 5.25 -21.64
CA ASP A 400 -0.87 4.24 -22.45
C ASP A 400 -1.18 2.80 -22.04
N GLY A 401 -1.24 2.53 -20.73
CA GLY A 401 -1.55 1.23 -20.15
C GLY A 401 -3.04 0.89 -20.09
N HIS A 402 -3.94 1.78 -20.55
CA HIS A 402 -5.37 1.58 -20.37
C HIS A 402 -5.88 0.34 -21.13
N HIS A 403 -6.61 -0.55 -20.43
CA HIS A 403 -6.90 -1.90 -20.91
C HIS A 403 -8.25 -2.00 -21.62
N PHE A 404 -8.25 -2.50 -22.86
CA PHE A 404 -9.44 -2.83 -23.62
C PHE A 404 -9.61 -4.34 -23.78
N SER A 405 -10.85 -4.82 -23.71
CA SER A 405 -11.22 -6.17 -24.18
C SER A 405 -11.36 -6.15 -25.71
N VAL A 406 -10.49 -6.85 -26.43
CA VAL A 406 -10.42 -6.83 -27.90
C VAL A 406 -10.60 -8.22 -28.54
N ARG A 407 -11.06 -8.26 -29.79
CA ARG A 407 -11.08 -9.43 -30.68
C ARG A 407 -10.41 -9.09 -32.02
N LEU A 408 -9.93 -10.08 -32.76
CA LEU A 408 -9.38 -9.84 -34.10
C LEU A 408 -10.48 -9.81 -35.18
N VAL A 409 -10.33 -8.92 -36.17
CA VAL A 409 -11.20 -8.87 -37.36
C VAL A 409 -11.14 -10.21 -38.15
N PRO A 410 -12.20 -10.58 -38.89
CA PRO A 410 -12.20 -11.80 -39.71
C PRO A 410 -11.05 -11.88 -40.73
N GLU A 411 -10.60 -10.71 -41.19
CA GLU A 411 -9.59 -10.51 -42.22
C GLU A 411 -8.15 -10.66 -41.68
N ALA A 412 -7.93 -10.70 -40.36
CA ALA A 412 -6.60 -10.66 -39.72
C ALA A 412 -5.64 -11.77 -40.15
N LYS A 413 -6.15 -12.86 -40.74
CA LYS A 413 -5.37 -13.94 -41.38
C LYS A 413 -4.67 -13.54 -42.69
N ARG A 414 -5.07 -12.42 -43.31
CA ARG A 414 -4.45 -11.81 -44.49
C ARG A 414 -3.45 -10.71 -44.12
N ILE A 415 -3.66 -10.08 -42.96
CA ILE A 415 -2.91 -8.91 -42.50
C ILE A 415 -1.54 -9.35 -41.96
N TRP A 416 -0.51 -8.60 -42.37
CA TRP A 416 0.87 -8.74 -41.91
C TRP A 416 1.19 -7.69 -40.85
N CYS A 417 2.28 -7.92 -40.13
CA CYS A 417 2.85 -7.00 -39.16
C CYS A 417 4.36 -6.98 -39.29
N VAL A 418 4.95 -5.81 -39.06
CA VAL A 418 6.37 -5.68 -38.72
C VAL A 418 6.44 -5.55 -37.20
N TYR A 419 7.32 -6.34 -36.60
CA TYR A 419 7.50 -6.44 -35.17
C TYR A 419 8.95 -6.18 -34.77
N LEU A 420 9.13 -5.85 -33.51
CA LEU A 420 10.40 -5.76 -32.81
C LEU A 420 10.41 -6.87 -31.74
N MET A 421 11.47 -7.69 -31.68
CA MET A 421 11.65 -8.71 -30.64
C MET A 421 12.95 -8.51 -29.88
N ARG A 422 12.93 -8.88 -28.60
CA ARG A 422 14.07 -8.80 -27.67
C ARG A 422 14.48 -10.18 -27.16
N ARG A 423 15.79 -10.40 -26.98
CA ARG A 423 16.37 -11.54 -26.26
C ARG A 423 17.57 -11.10 -25.42
N GLY A 424 17.38 -10.92 -24.12
CA GLY A 424 18.36 -10.36 -23.18
C GLY A 424 18.74 -8.92 -23.54
N ARG A 425 19.97 -8.72 -24.04
CA ARG A 425 20.45 -7.44 -24.57
C ARG A 425 20.24 -7.26 -26.08
N TRP A 426 19.88 -8.34 -26.79
CA TRP A 426 19.81 -8.34 -28.25
C TRP A 426 18.40 -8.00 -28.74
N TRP A 427 18.34 -7.31 -29.89
CA TRP A 427 17.11 -6.88 -30.53
C TRP A 427 17.10 -7.31 -31.99
N ARG A 428 15.93 -7.57 -32.55
CA ARG A 428 15.75 -7.79 -34.00
C ARG A 428 14.43 -7.23 -34.51
N VAL A 429 14.44 -6.76 -35.76
CA VAL A 429 13.20 -6.54 -36.52
C VAL A 429 12.78 -7.87 -37.17
N GLY A 430 11.49 -8.08 -37.36
CA GLY A 430 10.97 -9.16 -38.21
C GLY A 430 9.56 -8.88 -38.70
N LYS A 431 9.04 -9.78 -39.54
CA LYS A 431 7.64 -9.74 -40.00
C LYS A 431 6.94 -11.09 -39.89
N SER A 432 5.63 -11.04 -39.65
CA SER A 432 4.75 -12.22 -39.65
C SER A 432 3.33 -11.84 -40.07
N ARG A 433 2.47 -12.82 -40.31
CA ARG A 433 1.02 -12.59 -40.33
C ARG A 433 0.53 -12.34 -38.90
N ILE A 434 -0.47 -11.48 -38.73
CA ILE A 434 -1.12 -11.30 -37.42
C ILE A 434 -1.68 -12.65 -36.94
N LEU A 435 -2.45 -13.33 -37.81
CA LEU A 435 -3.07 -14.61 -37.50
C LEU A 435 -2.66 -15.69 -38.53
N THR A 436 -2.31 -16.87 -38.04
CA THR A 436 -2.01 -18.08 -38.82
C THR A 436 -3.02 -19.19 -38.52
N THR A 437 -2.86 -20.37 -39.13
CA THR A 437 -3.61 -21.58 -38.77
C THR A 437 -3.39 -22.03 -37.33
N TRP A 438 -2.27 -21.64 -36.71
CA TRP A 438 -1.86 -22.05 -35.36
C TRP A 438 -2.02 -20.92 -34.32
N GLY A 439 -2.83 -19.90 -34.62
CA GLY A 439 -3.03 -18.73 -33.75
C GLY A 439 -2.12 -17.55 -34.11
N LEU A 440 -1.78 -16.72 -33.12
CA LEU A 440 -1.07 -15.45 -33.30
C LEU A 440 0.33 -15.67 -33.91
N GLY A 441 0.59 -15.07 -35.08
CA GLY A 441 1.78 -15.37 -35.86
C GLY A 441 3.08 -14.75 -35.35
N ILE A 442 3.01 -13.80 -34.41
CA ILE A 442 4.19 -13.27 -33.69
C ILE A 442 4.55 -14.11 -32.46
N LYS A 443 3.56 -14.74 -31.81
CA LYS A 443 3.76 -15.64 -30.67
C LYS A 443 4.56 -16.88 -31.10
N GLN A 444 4.22 -17.47 -32.24
CA GLN A 444 5.00 -18.55 -32.87
C GLN A 444 6.43 -18.13 -33.26
N ARG A 445 6.71 -16.83 -33.41
CA ARG A 445 8.06 -16.31 -33.67
C ARG A 445 8.83 -16.16 -32.37
N LEU A 446 8.20 -15.57 -31.36
CA LEU A 446 8.74 -15.44 -30.01
C LEU A 446 9.12 -16.81 -29.44
N GLU A 447 8.22 -17.79 -29.50
CA GLU A 447 8.45 -19.19 -29.08
C GLU A 447 9.61 -19.83 -29.86
N LYS A 448 9.61 -19.74 -31.20
CA LYS A 448 10.60 -20.39 -32.08
C LYS A 448 11.99 -19.76 -32.01
N GLU A 449 12.06 -18.45 -31.77
CA GLU A 449 13.33 -17.69 -31.70
C GLU A 449 13.79 -17.48 -30.25
N ARG A 450 13.05 -18.03 -29.27
CA ARG A 450 13.28 -17.90 -27.82
C ARG A 450 13.41 -16.45 -27.38
N ALA A 451 12.57 -15.56 -27.92
CA ALA A 451 12.52 -14.16 -27.51
C ALA A 451 11.81 -14.03 -26.14
N ASP A 452 12.14 -12.98 -25.40
CA ASP A 452 11.52 -12.69 -24.11
C ASP A 452 10.21 -11.90 -24.31
N GLU A 453 10.25 -10.93 -25.23
CA GLU A 453 9.25 -9.88 -25.43
C GLU A 453 9.10 -9.55 -26.93
N VAL A 454 7.88 -9.26 -27.38
CA VAL A 454 7.58 -8.77 -28.75
C VAL A 454 6.64 -7.57 -28.75
N TRP A 455 6.92 -6.59 -29.60
CA TRP A 455 6.05 -5.44 -29.91
C TRP A 455 5.65 -5.46 -31.38
N ILE A 456 4.39 -5.17 -31.69
CA ILE A 456 3.99 -4.87 -33.07
C ILE A 456 4.21 -3.39 -33.32
N LEU A 457 5.07 -3.05 -34.29
CA LEU A 457 5.30 -1.67 -34.69
C LEU A 457 4.08 -1.19 -35.50
N ALA A 458 3.84 -1.83 -36.65
CA ALA A 458 2.78 -1.48 -37.58
C ALA A 458 2.25 -2.70 -38.35
N THR A 459 1.06 -2.57 -38.94
CA THR A 459 0.34 -3.60 -39.69
C THR A 459 0.21 -3.23 -41.17
N TYR A 460 0.17 -4.25 -42.03
CA TYR A 460 0.36 -4.11 -43.47
C TYR A 460 -0.56 -5.06 -44.26
N PRO A 461 -1.09 -4.65 -45.42
CA PRO A 461 -2.05 -5.46 -46.19
C PRO A 461 -1.40 -6.63 -46.94
N SER A 462 -0.08 -6.61 -47.19
CA SER A 462 0.62 -7.62 -47.99
C SER A 462 2.00 -8.01 -47.43
N ASN A 463 2.53 -9.12 -47.92
CA ASN A 463 3.91 -9.53 -47.59
C ASN A 463 4.94 -8.58 -48.22
N GLU A 464 4.68 -8.02 -49.40
CA GLU A 464 5.61 -7.06 -50.02
C GLU A 464 5.72 -5.80 -49.16
N SER A 465 4.57 -5.18 -48.84
CA SER A 465 4.52 -3.96 -48.01
C SER A 465 5.16 -4.18 -46.63
N ALA A 466 4.89 -5.30 -45.97
CA ALA A 466 5.57 -5.69 -44.73
C ALA A 466 7.07 -5.97 -44.91
N THR A 467 7.51 -6.41 -46.09
CA THR A 467 8.95 -6.61 -46.40
C THR A 467 9.66 -5.28 -46.58
N THR A 468 9.08 -4.35 -47.32
CA THR A 468 9.61 -3.00 -47.49
C THR A 468 9.70 -2.30 -46.13
N ALA A 469 8.67 -2.41 -45.30
CA ALA A 469 8.67 -1.84 -43.95
C ALA A 469 9.67 -2.50 -42.98
N GLU A 470 9.87 -3.83 -43.06
CA GLU A 470 10.91 -4.54 -42.28
C GLU A 470 12.32 -4.04 -42.62
N GLN A 471 12.60 -3.78 -43.91
CA GLN A 471 13.88 -3.22 -44.35
C GLN A 471 14.03 -1.74 -43.97
N ILE A 472 12.98 -0.93 -44.11
CA ILE A 472 12.98 0.49 -43.68
C ILE A 472 13.24 0.59 -42.18
N ALA A 473 12.55 -0.21 -41.35
CA ALA A 473 12.78 -0.21 -39.90
C ALA A 473 14.20 -0.67 -39.55
N SER A 474 14.72 -1.70 -40.23
CA SER A 474 16.10 -2.16 -40.02
C SER A 474 17.14 -1.08 -40.32
N ALA A 475 16.99 -0.38 -41.46
CA ALA A 475 17.90 0.68 -41.87
C ALA A 475 17.75 1.97 -41.06
N LYS A 476 16.52 2.41 -40.77
CA LYS A 476 16.22 3.65 -40.02
C LYS A 476 16.70 3.56 -38.57
N TYR A 477 16.50 2.41 -37.92
CA TYR A 477 16.77 2.25 -36.49
C TYR A 477 18.09 1.51 -36.18
N GLY A 478 18.80 0.99 -37.18
CA GLY A 478 20.06 0.25 -36.98
C GLY A 478 19.88 -1.11 -36.30
N ILE A 479 18.72 -1.76 -36.49
CA ILE A 479 18.36 -3.03 -35.83
C ILE A 479 18.35 -4.15 -36.88
N PRO A 480 19.05 -5.28 -36.67
CA PRO A 480 19.16 -6.32 -37.69
C PRO A 480 17.85 -7.10 -37.91
N THR A 481 17.64 -7.60 -39.14
CA THR A 481 16.59 -8.59 -39.47
C THR A 481 17.08 -10.04 -39.34
N THR A 482 18.24 -10.26 -38.72
CA THR A 482 18.93 -11.55 -38.64
C THR A 482 18.41 -12.37 -37.45
N TYR A 483 18.11 -13.64 -37.68
CA TYR A 483 17.75 -14.58 -36.61
C TYR A 483 18.95 -14.81 -35.68
N TRP A 484 18.74 -14.90 -34.36
CA TRP A 484 19.81 -15.18 -33.40
C TRP A 484 20.37 -16.62 -33.50
N GLU A 485 19.63 -17.53 -34.15
CA GLU A 485 19.99 -18.93 -34.36
C GLU A 485 19.74 -19.33 -35.83
N GLN A 486 20.47 -20.33 -36.32
CA GLN A 486 20.29 -20.83 -37.68
C GLN A 486 18.90 -21.47 -37.86
N CYS A 487 18.23 -21.15 -38.96
CA CYS A 487 16.87 -21.66 -39.23
C CYS A 487 16.64 -21.90 -40.72
N GLN A 488 15.68 -22.75 -41.06
CA GLN A 488 15.31 -23.07 -42.46
C GLN A 488 15.03 -21.84 -43.35
N THR A 489 14.58 -20.71 -42.78
CA THR A 489 14.35 -19.44 -43.50
C THR A 489 15.57 -18.52 -43.62
N SER A 490 16.76 -18.91 -43.14
CA SER A 490 18.00 -18.14 -43.22
C SER A 490 19.20 -19.07 -43.44
N ARG A 491 19.79 -19.06 -44.64
CA ARG A 491 20.92 -19.93 -45.00
C ARG A 491 22.23 -19.62 -44.28
N ARG A 492 22.31 -18.52 -43.52
CA ARG A 492 23.51 -18.14 -42.73
C ARG A 492 23.84 -19.24 -41.70
N SER A 493 25.12 -19.56 -41.61
CA SER A 493 25.69 -20.40 -40.55
C SER A 493 25.66 -19.69 -39.19
N PRO A 494 25.78 -20.42 -38.05
CA PRO A 494 25.92 -19.81 -36.73
C PRO A 494 27.10 -18.83 -36.64
N MET A 495 28.20 -19.11 -37.35
CA MET A 495 29.39 -18.26 -37.40
C MET A 495 29.11 -16.90 -38.08
N GLU A 496 28.32 -16.87 -39.15
CA GLU A 496 27.90 -15.62 -39.80
C GLU A 496 26.88 -14.85 -38.96
N ILE A 497 26.02 -15.54 -38.22
CA ILE A 497 25.06 -14.92 -37.29
C ILE A 497 25.80 -14.25 -36.13
N ALA A 498 26.78 -14.94 -35.53
CA ALA A 498 27.64 -14.39 -34.49
C ALA A 498 28.34 -13.10 -34.96
N ARG A 499 29.09 -13.16 -36.07
CA ARG A 499 29.78 -11.98 -36.65
C ARG A 499 28.86 -10.76 -36.87
N ILE A 500 27.59 -10.97 -37.21
CA ILE A 500 26.62 -9.87 -37.36
C ILE A 500 26.30 -9.24 -36.01
N TYR A 501 26.02 -10.03 -34.97
CA TYR A 501 25.72 -9.48 -33.64
C TYR A 501 26.96 -8.96 -32.91
N ASP A 502 28.12 -9.57 -33.09
CA ASP A 502 29.41 -9.14 -32.52
C ASP A 502 29.92 -7.82 -33.11
N SER A 503 29.42 -7.42 -34.29
CA SER A 503 29.77 -6.14 -34.95
C SER A 503 28.80 -4.99 -34.67
N ILE A 504 27.78 -5.20 -33.82
CA ILE A 504 26.75 -4.21 -33.48
C ILE A 504 26.90 -3.80 -32.01
N ASP A 505 27.04 -2.50 -31.72
CA ASP A 505 26.94 -1.96 -30.36
C ASP A 505 25.54 -2.26 -29.78
N PRO A 506 25.43 -3.09 -28.71
CA PRO A 506 24.14 -3.38 -28.09
C PRO A 506 23.43 -2.15 -27.55
N MET A 507 24.17 -1.11 -27.16
CA MET A 507 23.59 0.15 -26.65
C MET A 507 23.04 1.02 -27.79
N ALA A 508 23.73 1.11 -28.93
CA ALA A 508 23.19 1.75 -30.14
C ALA A 508 21.93 1.05 -30.64
N MET A 509 21.96 -0.29 -30.70
CA MET A 509 20.80 -1.08 -31.10
C MET A 509 19.64 -0.95 -30.11
N HIS A 510 19.90 -0.86 -28.80
CA HIS A 510 18.85 -0.60 -27.80
C HIS A 510 18.27 0.83 -27.92
N ARG A 511 19.11 1.86 -28.15
CA ARG A 511 18.63 3.22 -28.48
C ARG A 511 17.76 3.22 -29.75
N GLY A 512 18.17 2.49 -30.78
CA GLY A 512 17.40 2.25 -32.00
C GLY A 512 16.06 1.57 -31.73
N ALA A 513 16.03 0.55 -30.86
CA ALA A 513 14.82 -0.14 -30.44
C ALA A 513 13.83 0.80 -29.72
N LEU A 514 14.31 1.62 -28.77
CA LEU A 514 13.47 2.62 -28.09
C LEU A 514 12.95 3.69 -29.06
N TRP A 515 13.77 4.15 -30.00
CA TRP A 515 13.32 5.07 -31.05
C TRP A 515 12.25 4.42 -31.95
N ALA A 516 12.43 3.17 -32.37
CA ALA A 516 11.46 2.43 -33.16
C ALA A 516 10.11 2.30 -32.44
N LEU A 517 10.11 2.01 -31.13
CA LEU A 517 8.88 1.98 -30.34
C LEU A 517 8.21 3.36 -30.29
N SER A 518 8.96 4.42 -29.99
CA SER A 518 8.42 5.79 -29.90
C SER A 518 7.87 6.30 -31.24
N ASP A 519 8.53 6.03 -32.36
CA ASP A 519 8.12 6.45 -33.71
C ASP A 519 6.82 5.76 -34.16
N HIS A 520 6.57 4.55 -33.63
CA HIS A 520 5.37 3.77 -33.86
C HIS A 520 4.33 3.85 -32.72
N GLY A 521 4.47 4.81 -31.80
CA GLY A 521 3.49 5.05 -30.71
C GLY A 521 3.39 3.91 -29.68
N ARG A 522 4.44 3.10 -29.54
CA ARG A 522 4.51 1.95 -28.62
C ARG A 522 5.32 2.29 -27.37
N ARG A 523 5.00 1.63 -26.27
CA ARG A 523 5.70 1.76 -24.98
C ARG A 523 6.64 0.58 -24.76
N PHE A 524 7.84 0.87 -24.25
CA PHE A 524 8.80 -0.17 -23.87
C PHE A 524 8.30 -1.01 -22.68
N GLU A 525 7.55 -0.37 -21.78
CA GLU A 525 6.97 -0.95 -20.57
C GLU A 525 5.88 -1.99 -20.90
N PHE A 526 5.22 -1.84 -22.06
CA PHE A 526 4.08 -2.63 -22.50
C PHE A 526 4.39 -3.40 -23.80
N PRO A 527 5.10 -4.56 -23.75
CA PRO A 527 5.13 -5.47 -24.89
C PRO A 527 3.74 -5.95 -25.29
N PHE A 528 3.61 -6.41 -26.53
CA PHE A 528 2.36 -6.95 -27.08
C PHE A 528 2.12 -8.40 -26.60
N VAL A 529 3.19 -9.19 -26.47
CA VAL A 529 3.22 -10.53 -25.82
C VAL A 529 4.58 -10.74 -25.16
N ARG A 530 4.58 -11.33 -23.96
CA ARG A 530 5.74 -11.89 -23.25
C ARG A 530 5.82 -13.42 -23.42
N ASN A 531 6.98 -14.02 -23.16
CA ASN A 531 7.17 -15.46 -23.30
C ASN A 531 6.34 -16.31 -22.31
N ASP A 532 6.05 -15.81 -21.10
CA ASP A 532 5.18 -16.49 -20.14
C ASP A 532 3.67 -16.30 -20.44
N GLU A 533 3.30 -15.30 -21.24
CA GLU A 533 1.93 -15.05 -21.73
C GLU A 533 1.53 -15.97 -22.90
N THR A 534 2.41 -16.89 -23.31
CA THR A 534 2.20 -17.86 -24.40
C THR A 534 1.06 -18.88 -24.15
N ARG A 535 0.28 -18.74 -23.08
CA ARG A 535 -0.97 -19.50 -22.87
C ARG A 535 -2.24 -18.77 -23.35
N GLU A 536 -2.19 -17.46 -23.61
CA GLU A 536 -3.38 -16.71 -24.06
C GLU A 536 -3.85 -17.09 -25.48
N LYS A 537 -5.17 -16.95 -25.69
CA LYS A 537 -5.92 -17.38 -26.90
C LYS A 537 -6.40 -16.18 -27.73
N PHE A 538 -5.50 -15.60 -28.51
CA PHE A 538 -5.79 -14.54 -29.47
C PHE A 538 -6.63 -15.05 -30.67
N GLY A 539 -7.69 -14.34 -31.05
CA GLY A 539 -8.47 -14.72 -32.24
C GLY A 539 -9.74 -13.90 -32.50
N ARG A 540 -10.53 -14.37 -33.49
CA ARG A 540 -11.82 -13.75 -33.88
C ARG A 540 -12.96 -14.03 -32.89
N ARG A 541 -12.95 -15.22 -32.25
CA ARG A 541 -14.04 -15.71 -31.39
C ARG A 541 -13.74 -15.59 -29.88
N VAL A 542 -12.51 -15.30 -29.52
CA VAL A 542 -12.05 -15.18 -28.12
C VAL A 542 -11.56 -13.76 -27.94
N SER A 543 -12.10 -13.08 -26.92
CA SER A 543 -11.62 -11.77 -26.49
C SER A 543 -10.42 -11.91 -25.57
N PHE A 544 -9.43 -11.04 -25.75
CA PHE A 544 -8.21 -10.92 -24.95
C PHE A 544 -8.05 -9.47 -24.51
N ARG A 545 -7.16 -9.19 -23.53
CA ARG A 545 -6.91 -7.82 -23.06
C ARG A 545 -5.77 -7.19 -23.86
N CYS A 546 -5.82 -5.88 -24.07
CA CYS A 546 -4.75 -5.14 -24.74
C CYS A 546 -4.63 -3.72 -24.19
N ASN A 547 -3.40 -3.26 -23.95
CA ASN A 547 -3.08 -1.87 -23.57
C ASN A 547 -3.37 -0.90 -24.73
N ALA A 548 -3.79 0.33 -24.42
CA ALA A 548 -4.12 1.36 -25.41
C ALA A 548 -2.99 1.60 -26.42
N CYS A 549 -1.74 1.68 -25.95
CA CYS A 549 -0.56 1.84 -26.80
C CYS A 549 -0.28 0.64 -27.73
N ASN A 550 -0.88 -0.52 -27.48
CA ASN A 550 -0.74 -1.75 -28.28
C ASN A 550 -1.94 -2.04 -29.18
N LEU A 551 -2.97 -1.19 -29.18
CA LEU A 551 -4.11 -1.33 -30.06
C LEU A 551 -3.70 -1.22 -31.54
N LEU A 552 -4.40 -2.00 -32.38
CA LEU A 552 -4.13 -2.13 -33.81
C LEU A 552 -5.38 -1.72 -34.62
N PRO A 553 -5.43 -0.48 -35.16
CA PRO A 553 -6.49 -0.03 -36.06
C PRO A 553 -6.72 -0.99 -37.23
N GLU A 554 -7.98 -1.14 -37.65
CA GLU A 554 -8.48 -2.07 -38.67
C GLU A 554 -8.15 -3.57 -38.46
N VAL A 555 -7.50 -3.93 -37.34
CA VAL A 555 -7.15 -5.31 -36.97
C VAL A 555 -7.90 -5.77 -35.72
N MET A 556 -8.22 -4.85 -34.82
CA MET A 556 -8.94 -5.11 -33.57
C MET A 556 -10.37 -4.57 -33.58
N LEU A 557 -11.26 -5.36 -32.97
CA LEU A 557 -12.64 -5.04 -32.64
C LEU A 557 -12.75 -4.83 -31.11
N VAL A 558 -13.55 -3.86 -30.67
CA VAL A 558 -13.95 -3.68 -29.25
C VAL A 558 -15.46 -3.84 -29.09
N PRO A 559 -15.96 -4.25 -27.91
CA PRO A 559 -17.39 -4.35 -27.66
C PRO A 559 -17.98 -2.95 -27.42
N ILE A 560 -19.13 -2.69 -28.06
CA ILE A 560 -19.91 -1.46 -27.91
C ILE A 560 -21.38 -1.79 -27.60
N PRO A 561 -22.13 -0.96 -26.84
CA PRO A 561 -23.53 -1.23 -26.55
C PRO A 561 -24.43 -1.13 -27.79
N ALA A 562 -25.30 -2.12 -27.97
CA ALA A 562 -26.21 -2.24 -29.13
C ALA A 562 -27.71 -2.14 -28.75
N GLY A 563 -28.00 -1.48 -27.62
CA GLY A 563 -29.35 -1.30 -27.09
C GLY A 563 -29.84 -2.48 -26.22
N GLY A 564 -30.20 -2.17 -24.97
CA GLY A 564 -30.48 -3.21 -23.97
C GLY A 564 -29.28 -4.15 -23.77
N PRO A 565 -29.46 -5.41 -23.35
CA PRO A 565 -28.35 -6.31 -23.01
C PRO A 565 -27.44 -6.68 -24.19
N LYS A 566 -27.74 -6.23 -25.41
CA LYS A 566 -26.98 -6.50 -26.62
C LYS A 566 -25.70 -5.65 -26.69
N HIS A 567 -24.68 -6.23 -27.30
CA HIS A 567 -23.45 -5.55 -27.67
C HIS A 567 -23.08 -5.97 -29.11
N ASP A 568 -22.43 -5.07 -29.84
CA ASP A 568 -21.79 -5.37 -31.12
C ASP A 568 -20.26 -5.30 -30.96
N TRP A 569 -19.53 -5.79 -31.96
CA TRP A 569 -18.06 -5.72 -32.02
C TRP A 569 -17.65 -4.83 -33.19
N GLU A 570 -17.42 -3.55 -32.93
CA GLU A 570 -17.00 -2.57 -33.93
C GLU A 570 -15.46 -2.48 -34.05
N PRO A 571 -14.91 -2.26 -35.25
CA PRO A 571 -13.48 -2.08 -35.45
C PRO A 571 -12.97 -0.73 -34.92
N ILE A 572 -11.77 -0.77 -34.33
CA ILE A 572 -10.99 0.43 -34.05
C ILE A 572 -10.54 1.02 -35.40
N ARG A 573 -10.95 2.26 -35.69
CA ARG A 573 -10.67 2.95 -36.96
C ARG A 573 -9.33 3.68 -36.94
N HIS A 574 -9.02 4.32 -35.82
CA HIS A 574 -7.76 5.00 -35.60
C HIS A 574 -7.45 5.06 -34.09
N VAL A 575 -6.17 5.23 -33.75
CA VAL A 575 -5.72 5.55 -32.40
C VAL A 575 -4.90 6.82 -32.48
N ASP A 576 -5.49 7.94 -32.11
CA ASP A 576 -4.80 9.22 -32.04
C ASP A 576 -3.88 9.26 -30.81
N ILE A 577 -2.83 10.08 -30.85
CA ILE A 577 -1.94 10.31 -29.70
C ILE A 577 -1.80 11.81 -29.50
N GLN A 578 -2.11 12.30 -28.29
CA GLN A 578 -1.91 13.71 -27.91
C GLN A 578 -1.14 13.82 -26.59
N ALA A 579 -0.29 14.84 -26.47
CA ALA A 579 0.35 15.17 -25.20
C ALA A 579 -0.70 15.73 -24.23
N TYR A 580 -0.73 15.20 -23.01
CA TYR A 580 -1.65 15.63 -21.95
C TYR A 580 -0.89 15.90 -20.65
N ASN A 581 -1.37 16.86 -19.86
CA ASN A 581 -0.82 17.19 -18.55
C ASN A 581 -1.96 17.70 -17.66
N GLY A 582 -2.60 16.82 -16.90
CA GLY A 582 -3.81 17.16 -16.16
C GLY A 582 -4.34 16.02 -15.29
N PRO A 583 -5.49 16.24 -14.61
CA PRO A 583 -6.15 15.20 -13.86
C PRO A 583 -6.70 14.11 -14.79
N VAL A 584 -6.64 12.86 -14.34
CA VAL A 584 -7.28 11.70 -14.95
C VAL A 584 -7.98 10.88 -13.86
N TYR A 585 -8.99 10.13 -14.27
CA TYR A 585 -9.91 9.41 -13.40
C TYR A 585 -9.89 7.92 -13.73
N SER A 586 -10.07 7.09 -12.71
CA SER A 586 -10.29 5.65 -12.82
C SER A 586 -11.60 5.29 -12.15
N LEU A 587 -12.27 4.25 -12.63
CA LEU A 587 -13.37 3.62 -11.91
C LEU A 587 -12.91 2.26 -11.38
N ASN A 588 -13.33 1.89 -10.18
CA ASN A 588 -13.61 0.49 -9.88
C ASN A 588 -15.08 0.21 -10.21
N VAL A 589 -15.41 -1.01 -10.58
CA VAL A 589 -16.76 -1.44 -11.00
C VAL A 589 -16.92 -2.87 -10.52
N GLU A 590 -17.75 -3.02 -9.49
CA GLU A 590 -17.90 -4.29 -8.76
C GLU A 590 -18.14 -5.47 -9.72
N LYS A 591 -17.47 -6.61 -9.47
CA LYS A 591 -17.68 -7.93 -10.10
C LYS A 591 -17.44 -8.06 -11.61
N TYR A 592 -17.60 -6.99 -12.38
CA TYR A 592 -17.47 -6.99 -13.84
C TYR A 592 -16.16 -6.36 -14.31
N HIS A 593 -15.57 -5.48 -13.50
CA HIS A 593 -14.36 -4.71 -13.80
C HIS A 593 -14.39 -3.94 -15.13
N HIS A 594 -15.56 -3.74 -15.73
CA HIS A 594 -15.75 -3.06 -17.01
C HIS A 594 -16.91 -2.07 -16.96
N TYR A 595 -16.76 -0.93 -17.64
CA TYR A 595 -17.79 0.10 -17.82
C TYR A 595 -17.79 0.63 -19.26
N VAL A 596 -18.85 1.36 -19.62
CA VAL A 596 -18.94 2.07 -20.90
C VAL A 596 -18.49 3.53 -20.74
N ALA A 597 -17.42 3.89 -21.43
CA ALA A 597 -16.85 5.23 -21.54
C ALA A 597 -16.89 5.72 -23.00
N ASP A 598 -17.49 6.88 -23.25
CA ASP A 598 -17.72 7.47 -24.57
C ASP A 598 -18.45 6.52 -25.57
N GLY A 599 -19.19 5.54 -25.02
CA GLY A 599 -19.86 4.49 -25.78
C GLY A 599 -19.01 3.26 -26.13
N ILE A 600 -17.81 3.13 -25.56
CA ILE A 600 -16.84 2.03 -25.75
C ILE A 600 -16.61 1.34 -24.39
N VAL A 601 -16.34 0.03 -24.37
CA VAL A 601 -16.13 -0.75 -23.13
C VAL A 601 -14.63 -0.81 -22.72
N THR A 602 -14.32 -0.58 -21.44
CA THR A 602 -12.94 -0.57 -20.85
C THR A 602 -12.83 -1.30 -19.48
N HIS A 603 -11.68 -1.28 -18.75
CA HIS A 603 -11.30 -2.24 -17.67
C HIS A 603 -10.62 -1.67 -16.36
N ASN A 604 -10.62 -2.41 -15.22
CA ASN A 604 -10.05 -2.08 -13.87
C ASN A 604 -9.18 -3.22 -13.20
N CYS A 605 -8.84 -3.16 -11.89
CA CYS A 605 -8.03 -4.13 -11.07
C CYS A 605 -8.44 -4.12 -9.55
N PHE A 606 -7.94 -4.86 -8.53
CA PHE A 606 -6.96 -5.99 -8.29
C PHE A 606 -7.30 -6.75 -6.94
N TYR A 607 -6.41 -7.61 -6.35
CA TYR A 607 -6.35 -8.22 -4.96
C TYR A 607 -5.87 -9.73 -4.92
N GLY A 608 -5.16 -10.25 -3.87
CA GLY A 608 -4.52 -11.61 -3.88
C GLY A 608 -4.54 -12.58 -2.65
N TRP A 609 -4.22 -13.89 -2.87
CA TRP A 609 -4.32 -15.02 -1.91
C TRP A 609 -3.65 -16.37 -2.38
N LYS A 610 -3.60 -17.45 -1.57
CA LYS A 610 -3.07 -18.79 -1.98
C LYS A 610 -4.10 -19.65 -2.74
N GLU A 611 -3.69 -20.32 -3.83
CA GLU A 611 -4.58 -21.16 -4.66
C GLU A 611 -5.07 -22.46 -3.96
N GLY A 612 -6.01 -23.15 -4.60
CA GLY A 612 -6.52 -24.47 -4.19
C GLY A 612 -7.86 -24.46 -3.44
N ALA A 613 -8.30 -23.31 -2.94
CA ALA A 613 -9.62 -23.11 -2.33
C ALA A 613 -10.13 -21.67 -2.57
N ALA A 614 -11.39 -21.40 -2.21
CA ALA A 614 -11.93 -20.04 -2.22
C ALA A 614 -11.25 -19.16 -1.16
N HIS A 615 -11.02 -17.90 -1.49
CA HIS A 615 -10.41 -16.92 -0.58
C HIS A 615 -11.28 -16.65 0.65
N LYS A 616 -10.67 -16.63 1.83
CA LYS A 616 -11.32 -16.27 3.11
C LYS A 616 -10.96 -14.83 3.49
N PHE A 617 -11.92 -13.92 3.34
CA PHE A 617 -11.83 -12.52 3.79
C PHE A 617 -12.77 -12.28 4.97
N TYR A 618 -12.32 -11.49 5.94
CA TYR A 618 -13.05 -11.15 7.17
C TYR A 618 -13.16 -9.63 7.39
N GLY A 619 -12.55 -8.82 6.52
CA GLY A 619 -12.63 -7.36 6.60
C GLY A 619 -13.94 -6.79 6.03
N PRO A 620 -14.20 -5.49 6.24
CA PRO A 620 -15.31 -4.79 5.59
C PRO A 620 -15.23 -4.86 4.05
N ASN A 621 -16.38 -4.97 3.38
CA ASN A 621 -16.47 -5.10 1.91
C ASN A 621 -16.01 -3.85 1.13
N ASN A 622 -15.55 -2.80 1.81
CA ASN A 622 -15.22 -1.48 1.30
C ASN A 622 -13.84 -0.96 1.76
N VAL A 623 -12.95 -1.83 2.24
CA VAL A 623 -11.56 -1.48 2.64
C VAL A 623 -10.78 -0.89 1.45
N PRO A 624 -10.02 0.21 1.65
CA PRO A 624 -9.11 0.75 0.63
C PRO A 624 -7.71 0.10 0.69
N ASP A 625 -7.05 0.01 -0.48
CA ASP A 625 -5.68 -0.52 -0.64
C ASP A 625 -4.56 0.49 -0.28
N LEU A 626 -4.95 1.66 0.22
CA LEU A 626 -4.08 2.73 0.69
C LEU A 626 -4.20 2.82 2.22
N TRP A 627 -3.14 2.43 2.93
CA TRP A 627 -3.15 2.37 4.40
C TRP A 627 -2.33 3.53 4.98
N HIS A 628 -3.04 4.59 5.39
CA HIS A 628 -2.47 5.76 6.07
C HIS A 628 -2.08 5.41 7.52
N VAL A 629 -0.92 4.81 7.70
CA VAL A 629 -0.36 4.46 9.02
C VAL A 629 0.97 5.21 9.21
N LYS A 630 1.08 6.03 10.26
CA LYS A 630 2.30 6.79 10.56
C LYS A 630 3.48 5.83 10.76
N LYS A 631 4.65 6.19 10.23
CA LYS A 631 5.89 5.43 10.46
C LYS A 631 6.37 5.66 11.90
N ILE A 632 6.89 4.62 12.55
CA ILE A 632 7.53 4.72 13.86
C ILE A 632 8.61 5.85 13.82
N PRO A 633 8.55 6.84 14.73
CA PRO A 633 9.54 7.90 14.88
C PRO A 633 10.96 7.34 15.06
N PRO A 634 12.02 7.95 14.48
CA PRO A 634 13.40 7.46 14.60
C PRO A 634 13.88 7.23 16.03
N GLN A 635 13.35 7.97 17.00
CA GLN A 635 13.64 7.88 18.43
C GLN A 635 13.02 6.64 19.10
N GLN A 636 11.98 6.06 18.49
CA GLN A 636 11.26 4.86 18.96
C GLN A 636 11.62 3.59 18.14
N MET A 637 12.61 3.66 17.25
CA MET A 637 12.96 2.56 16.35
C MET A 637 14.00 1.61 16.95
N GLU A 638 13.51 0.48 17.49
CA GLU A 638 14.35 -0.63 17.97
C GLU A 638 15.00 -1.44 16.80
N HIS A 639 14.50 -1.32 15.56
CA HIS A 639 15.05 -1.95 14.34
C HIS A 639 15.07 -0.96 13.14
N LEU A 640 16.07 -1.05 12.26
CA LEU A 640 16.29 -0.12 11.14
C LEU A 640 15.11 -0.02 10.15
N THR A 641 14.36 -1.10 9.95
CA THR A 641 13.19 -1.15 9.04
C THR A 641 11.83 -1.21 9.75
N ALA A 642 11.79 -1.03 11.09
CA ALA A 642 10.65 -1.34 11.96
C ALA A 642 9.28 -0.85 11.42
N LYS A 643 8.31 -1.76 11.35
CA LYS A 643 6.91 -1.47 10.98
C LYS A 643 6.07 -1.14 12.21
N PRO A 644 5.11 -0.21 12.14
CA PRO A 644 4.02 -0.10 13.10
C PRO A 644 3.25 -1.42 13.24
N ALA A 645 2.83 -1.78 14.46
CA ALA A 645 2.03 -2.99 14.69
C ALA A 645 0.64 -2.90 13.99
N GLU A 646 0.10 -1.70 13.86
CA GLU A 646 -1.22 -1.42 13.25
C GLU A 646 -1.38 -2.01 11.84
N LEU A 647 -0.32 -2.03 11.02
CA LEU A 647 -0.33 -2.65 9.69
C LEU A 647 -0.63 -4.16 9.78
N ALA A 648 0.03 -4.85 10.71
CA ALA A 648 -0.16 -6.27 10.94
C ALA A 648 -1.50 -6.56 11.65
N VAL A 649 -1.95 -5.70 12.57
CA VAL A 649 -3.29 -5.76 13.19
C VAL A 649 -4.37 -5.74 12.11
N ARG A 650 -4.28 -4.78 11.19
CA ARG A 650 -5.24 -4.60 10.09
C ARG A 650 -5.25 -5.81 9.13
N ALA A 651 -4.06 -6.31 8.75
CA ALA A 651 -3.92 -7.52 7.95
C ALA A 651 -4.50 -8.78 8.64
N MET A 652 -4.27 -8.97 9.94
CA MET A 652 -4.82 -10.09 10.72
C MET A 652 -6.33 -10.00 10.89
N GLN A 653 -6.87 -8.80 11.11
CA GLN A 653 -8.32 -8.58 11.21
C GLN A 653 -9.05 -8.90 9.91
N TYR A 654 -8.42 -8.69 8.75
CA TYR A 654 -9.05 -8.92 7.44
C TYR A 654 -8.82 -10.33 6.86
N SER A 655 -7.83 -11.09 7.34
CA SER A 655 -7.44 -12.38 6.75
C SER A 655 -7.36 -13.58 7.71
N SER A 656 -7.58 -13.39 9.01
CA SER A 656 -7.75 -14.48 9.99
C SER A 656 -8.80 -14.13 11.05
N VAL A 657 -9.15 -15.06 11.93
CA VAL A 657 -9.99 -14.80 13.14
C VAL A 657 -9.23 -15.07 14.44
N ALA A 658 -9.79 -14.64 15.58
CA ALA A 658 -9.20 -14.89 16.89
C ALA A 658 -9.03 -16.40 17.15
N GLY A 659 -7.92 -16.80 17.77
CA GLY A 659 -7.49 -18.18 17.94
C GLY A 659 -6.77 -18.80 16.74
N GLU A 660 -6.78 -18.18 15.55
CA GLU A 660 -6.00 -18.66 14.41
C GLU A 660 -4.52 -18.28 14.50
N ASN A 661 -3.67 -19.15 13.94
CA ASN A 661 -2.22 -19.02 13.89
C ASN A 661 -1.73 -18.18 12.70
N VAL A 662 -0.83 -17.24 12.96
CA VAL A 662 -0.14 -16.36 11.99
C VAL A 662 1.36 -16.66 11.99
N LEU A 663 1.97 -16.73 10.81
CA LEU A 663 3.41 -16.94 10.63
C LEU A 663 4.12 -15.66 10.16
N ASP A 664 5.30 -15.42 10.69
CA ASP A 664 6.29 -14.45 10.20
C ASP A 664 7.63 -15.18 10.01
N LEU A 665 8.30 -14.97 8.88
CA LEU A 665 9.60 -15.58 8.61
C LEU A 665 10.78 -14.61 8.81
N PHE A 666 10.50 -13.34 9.14
CA PHE A 666 11.48 -12.27 9.37
C PHE A 666 10.97 -11.33 10.48
N GLY A 667 10.98 -11.83 11.72
CA GLY A 667 10.32 -11.17 12.86
C GLY A 667 10.82 -9.77 13.17
N GLY A 668 12.10 -9.45 12.93
CA GLY A 668 12.69 -8.13 13.09
C GLY A 668 12.50 -7.55 14.50
N SER A 669 11.76 -6.44 14.61
CA SER A 669 11.37 -5.86 15.91
C SER A 669 10.11 -6.49 16.55
N GLY A 670 9.56 -7.56 16.00
CA GLY A 670 8.42 -8.30 16.58
C GLY A 670 7.06 -7.63 16.39
N SER A 671 6.89 -6.76 15.40
CA SER A 671 5.60 -6.06 15.21
C SER A 671 4.43 -7.00 14.87
N THR A 672 4.70 -8.13 14.20
CA THR A 672 3.72 -9.20 13.98
C THR A 672 3.34 -9.93 15.28
N LEU A 673 4.26 -10.05 16.26
CA LEU A 673 3.98 -10.63 17.57
C LEU A 673 3.03 -9.75 18.38
N ILE A 674 3.33 -8.44 18.47
CA ILE A 674 2.49 -7.48 19.21
C ILE A 674 1.09 -7.38 18.59
N ALA A 675 1.00 -7.32 17.27
CA ALA A 675 -0.27 -7.33 16.56
C ALA A 675 -1.10 -8.60 16.82
N ALA A 676 -0.45 -9.76 16.93
CA ALA A 676 -1.14 -11.02 17.20
C ALA A 676 -1.71 -11.09 18.62
N GLU A 677 -0.95 -10.69 19.66
CA GLU A 677 -1.48 -10.58 21.03
C GLU A 677 -2.62 -9.55 21.09
N GLN A 678 -2.45 -8.35 20.49
CA GLN A 678 -3.50 -7.32 20.41
C GLN A 678 -4.79 -7.82 19.73
N THR A 679 -4.69 -8.77 18.81
CA THR A 679 -5.83 -9.32 18.07
C THR A 679 -6.27 -10.72 18.51
N GLY A 680 -5.65 -11.29 19.55
CA GLY A 680 -5.95 -12.64 20.03
C GLY A 680 -5.67 -13.76 19.01
N ARG A 681 -4.67 -13.59 18.14
CA ARG A 681 -4.12 -14.63 17.25
C ARG A 681 -2.86 -15.24 17.87
N ASN A 682 -2.56 -16.49 17.57
CA ASN A 682 -1.26 -17.07 17.96
C ASN A 682 -0.21 -16.71 16.90
N ALA A 683 1.04 -16.47 17.30
CA ALA A 683 2.10 -16.05 16.38
C ALA A 683 3.28 -17.01 16.39
N PHE A 684 3.82 -17.27 15.21
CA PHE A 684 4.96 -18.12 14.97
C PHE A 684 5.98 -17.26 14.22
N LEU A 685 7.13 -16.96 14.82
CA LEU A 685 8.14 -16.06 14.25
C LEU A 685 9.47 -16.78 14.06
N MET A 686 10.10 -16.60 12.91
CA MET A 686 11.55 -16.82 12.74
C MET A 686 12.28 -15.49 12.72
N GLU A 687 13.44 -15.43 13.36
CA GLU A 687 14.40 -14.32 13.24
C GLU A 687 15.82 -14.90 13.23
N LEU A 688 16.71 -14.34 12.41
CA LEU A 688 18.06 -14.87 12.21
C LEU A 688 19.09 -14.22 13.14
N ASP A 689 18.89 -12.95 13.52
CA ASP A 689 19.77 -12.24 14.44
C ASP A 689 19.37 -12.51 15.90
N THR A 690 20.32 -13.00 16.71
CA THR A 690 20.11 -13.32 18.13
C THR A 690 19.75 -12.08 18.96
N LEU A 691 20.26 -10.90 18.62
CA LEU A 691 19.94 -9.66 19.32
C LEU A 691 18.54 -9.16 18.98
N TYR A 692 18.05 -9.38 17.76
CA TYR A 692 16.66 -9.07 17.43
C TYR A 692 15.69 -10.09 18.04
N CYS A 693 16.10 -11.35 18.23
CA CYS A 693 15.34 -12.28 19.07
C CYS A 693 15.18 -11.76 20.51
N ASP A 694 16.26 -11.28 21.14
CA ASP A 694 16.21 -10.68 22.48
C ASP A 694 15.30 -9.42 22.52
N VAL A 695 15.29 -8.60 21.46
CA VAL A 695 14.39 -7.44 21.33
C VAL A 695 12.92 -7.88 21.22
N ILE A 696 12.61 -8.90 20.41
CA ILE A 696 11.25 -9.45 20.29
C ILE A 696 10.76 -9.96 21.66
N VAL A 697 11.63 -10.63 22.42
CA VAL A 697 11.34 -11.09 23.78
C VAL A 697 11.09 -9.93 24.74
N ASP A 698 12.00 -8.96 24.85
CA ASP A 698 11.83 -7.80 25.73
C ASP A 698 10.55 -7.01 25.41
N ARG A 699 10.27 -6.80 24.12
CA ARG A 699 9.07 -6.09 23.65
C ARG A 699 7.78 -6.84 24.01
N PHE A 700 7.75 -8.17 23.91
CA PHE A 700 6.63 -8.99 24.40
C PHE A 700 6.45 -8.89 25.91
N GLN A 701 7.55 -8.98 26.68
CA GLN A 701 7.49 -8.91 28.15
C GLN A 701 7.00 -7.55 28.63
N ARG A 702 7.51 -6.44 28.04
CA ARG A 702 7.06 -5.06 28.29
C ARG A 702 5.59 -4.86 27.90
N PHE A 703 5.18 -5.34 26.72
CA PHE A 703 3.81 -5.16 26.25
C PHE A 703 2.80 -5.93 27.11
N THR A 704 3.06 -7.20 27.43
CA THR A 704 2.09 -8.10 28.07
C THR A 704 2.16 -8.12 29.59
N GLY A 705 3.36 -7.98 30.17
CA GLY A 705 3.63 -8.33 31.57
C GLY A 705 3.74 -9.84 31.84
N LYS A 706 3.85 -10.68 30.79
CA LYS A 706 4.09 -12.13 30.87
C LYS A 706 5.58 -12.41 30.66
N ALA A 707 6.15 -13.34 31.43
CA ALA A 707 7.53 -13.79 31.23
C ALA A 707 7.67 -14.63 29.95
N ALA A 708 8.83 -14.57 29.29
CA ALA A 708 9.16 -15.38 28.13
C ALA A 708 10.00 -16.60 28.54
N VAL A 709 9.67 -17.80 28.07
CA VAL A 709 10.36 -19.03 28.49
C VAL A 709 11.24 -19.59 27.38
N LEU A 710 12.54 -19.74 27.65
CA LEU A 710 13.51 -20.32 26.73
C LEU A 710 13.48 -21.86 26.81
N GLU A 711 13.08 -22.54 25.72
CA GLU A 711 12.78 -23.98 25.67
C GLU A 711 13.87 -24.86 26.29
N ARG A 712 15.16 -24.59 25.99
CA ARG A 712 16.29 -25.41 26.46
C ARG A 712 16.59 -25.32 27.97
N THR A 713 16.06 -24.30 28.65
CA THR A 713 16.30 -24.06 30.09
C THR A 713 15.03 -24.18 30.93
N GLY A 714 13.87 -23.86 30.35
CA GLY A 714 12.63 -23.66 31.12
C GLY A 714 12.58 -22.33 31.88
N GLU A 715 13.55 -21.44 31.68
CA GLU A 715 13.70 -20.17 32.42
C GLU A 715 13.39 -18.94 31.55
N SER A 716 13.32 -17.77 32.21
CA SER A 716 13.16 -16.45 31.59
C SER A 716 14.42 -15.59 31.78
N PRO A 717 15.57 -15.92 31.15
CA PRO A 717 16.85 -15.27 31.44
C PRO A 717 16.94 -13.80 30.97
N ILE A 718 16.05 -13.35 30.07
CA ILE A 718 15.92 -11.93 29.74
C ILE A 718 15.01 -11.28 30.79
N ALA A 719 15.60 -10.45 31.65
CA ALA A 719 14.89 -9.80 32.75
C ALA A 719 13.78 -8.86 32.25
N MET A 720 12.56 -9.01 32.80
CA MET A 720 11.41 -8.17 32.47
C MET A 720 11.65 -6.72 32.94
N LYS A 721 11.76 -5.80 31.99
CA LYS A 721 11.85 -4.36 32.26
C LYS A 721 10.51 -3.78 32.74
N PRO A 722 10.49 -2.64 33.43
CA PRO A 722 9.25 -1.95 33.82
C PRO A 722 8.36 -1.65 32.62
N ARG A 723 7.03 -1.70 32.84
CA ARG A 723 6.03 -1.31 31.84
C ARG A 723 6.08 0.20 31.63
N GLU A 724 6.25 0.65 30.39
CA GLU A 724 6.18 2.06 30.02
C GLU A 724 4.72 2.53 29.95
N SER A 725 4.46 3.77 30.37
CA SER A 725 3.13 4.38 30.36
C SER A 725 2.73 4.79 28.94
N GLY A 726 1.60 4.25 28.45
CA GLY A 726 1.01 4.55 27.14
C GLY A 726 0.86 3.34 26.20
N MET A 727 1.53 2.23 26.47
CA MET A 727 1.66 1.12 25.52
C MET A 727 0.50 0.11 25.56
N ARG A 728 -0.69 0.47 25.05
CA ARG A 728 -1.88 -0.42 24.92
C ARG A 728 -2.39 -0.54 23.49
#